data_AF-A0A950VIF6-F1
#
_entry.id   AF-A0A950VIF6-F1
#
_cell.length_a   1.000
_cell.length_b   1.000
_cell.length_c   1.000
_cell.angle_alpha   90.00
_cell.angle_beta   90.00
_cell.angle_gamma   90.00
#
_symmetry.space_group_name_H-M   'P 1'
#
loop_
_entity.id
_entity.type
_entity.pdbx_description
1 polymer ?
#
loop_
_entity_poly.entity_id
_entity_poly.type
_entity_poly.pdbx_seq_one_letter_code
_entity_poly.pdbx_strand_id
1 'polypeptide(L)'
;PQPLSWQQMLSGDLSNLGGAYQFVVLKPRLDFRSLQPGGEAASAIQAAAGRLPFVLNGTAHVRITGPIALADDQFETVTEGAVSGMVISTALIILWLVLAERSWRLILPVLGTLILGLVLTVLFAVTAVGTLNLISIGFGILFVGIAVDFGLQFSVRFRMMKHVAGGNTEALWFAAHRAGGAILTAALATAVGFLSFVPTSFRGVAELGMIAGLGMLIAFLCTMTFLPAAITLCKPREESADVGFAIGHKADGVVRRWHRQILGLFALLFVLALALSPRLTFDADPLDTQNQNTEAMRTLHDLMNQPLSNPYSVDILRPDIGAAEDLAARLRALPTVSKVLTINSFVPSDQDQKLALIQDAASILAPSLSPPPSDKPATPADIRAAAASALAKIEPALPLLPSGDPLHAIAGDLQVLEHAPDATIHAMNEALTEFLPIELDRLRTALGAQKADVASLPADLKRDWLLPDGQARVQVLPVASARNSQGLHRFVAQVTRVAPDAGGTAVAVVASSDTIIAAFRSAAISAVVAIAVILLAALGHLRDAALVLAPLLLSAALTLLVMVLLPMPLNYANIIALPLLLGVGVSFNIYFVVNWRNGVEAVLGSATARAVLFSALTTGTAFGSLALSQHPGTASMGKLLMLSLGCTLVATLVFEPALIAAVGPIRGPRRRPLGKPRPY
;
A
#
# COMPACT_ATOMS: atom_id res chain seq x y z
N PRO A 1 7.49 -44.05 11.10
CA PRO A 1 8.90 -43.82 10.68
C PRO A 1 8.96 -42.51 9.88
N GLN A 2 10.01 -41.70 10.06
CA GLN A 2 10.26 -40.52 9.23
C GLN A 2 11.32 -40.85 8.18
N PRO A 3 11.23 -40.30 6.94
CA PRO A 3 12.24 -40.56 5.93
C PRO A 3 13.62 -40.06 6.33
N LEU A 4 14.67 -40.84 6.01
CA LEU A 4 16.06 -40.48 6.28
C LEU A 4 16.62 -39.59 5.15
N SER A 5 17.23 -38.46 5.50
CA SER A 5 17.92 -37.59 4.53
C SER A 5 19.31 -38.14 4.21
N TRP A 6 19.40 -38.96 3.17
CA TRP A 6 20.69 -39.45 2.65
C TRP A 6 21.58 -38.33 2.13
N GLN A 7 20.99 -37.25 1.61
CA GLN A 7 21.73 -36.07 1.19
C GLN A 7 22.52 -35.48 2.36
N GLN A 8 21.87 -35.30 3.51
CA GLN A 8 22.52 -34.77 4.72
C GLN A 8 23.56 -35.75 5.28
N MET A 9 23.30 -37.06 5.24
CA MET A 9 24.24 -38.08 5.68
C MET A 9 25.52 -38.11 4.82
N LEU A 10 25.38 -38.00 3.50
CA LEU A 10 26.51 -38.10 2.56
C LEU A 10 27.28 -36.79 2.41
N SER A 11 26.57 -35.65 2.41
CA SER A 11 27.19 -34.33 2.15
C SER A 11 27.33 -33.45 3.40
N GLY A 12 26.82 -33.90 4.55
CA GLY A 12 26.90 -33.16 5.81
C GLY A 12 26.32 -31.75 5.67
N ASP A 13 27.06 -30.77 6.21
CA ASP A 13 26.66 -29.37 6.18
C ASP A 13 26.61 -28.75 4.78
N LEU A 14 27.23 -29.38 3.76
CA LEU A 14 27.16 -28.90 2.38
C LEU A 14 25.74 -28.98 1.81
N SER A 15 24.92 -29.93 2.30
CA SER A 15 23.50 -30.02 1.92
C SER A 15 22.72 -28.73 2.24
N ASN A 16 23.14 -27.97 3.26
CA ASN A 16 22.49 -26.73 3.68
C ASN A 16 22.73 -25.56 2.71
N LEU A 17 23.74 -25.64 1.83
CA LEU A 17 24.04 -24.59 0.84
C LEU A 17 22.97 -24.49 -0.25
N GLY A 18 22.24 -25.57 -0.52
CA GLY A 18 21.12 -25.59 -1.48
C GLY A 18 19.87 -24.83 -1.00
N GLY A 19 19.82 -24.47 0.29
CA GLY A 19 18.67 -23.84 0.91
C GLY A 19 17.49 -24.80 1.11
N ALA A 20 16.47 -24.32 1.82
CA ALA A 20 15.27 -25.11 2.13
C ALA A 20 14.23 -25.15 0.99
N TYR A 21 14.51 -24.50 -0.15
CA TYR A 21 13.53 -24.29 -1.21
C TYR A 21 14.00 -24.86 -2.55
N GLN A 22 13.07 -25.47 -3.29
CA GLN A 22 13.25 -25.81 -4.69
C GLN A 22 12.40 -24.89 -5.55
N PHE A 23 12.98 -24.36 -6.62
CA PHE A 23 12.33 -23.38 -7.49
C PHE A 23 11.86 -24.04 -8.78
N VAL A 24 10.61 -23.76 -9.16
CA VAL A 24 10.07 -24.05 -10.49
C VAL A 24 9.60 -22.72 -11.07
N VAL A 25 10.31 -22.22 -12.07
CA VAL A 25 10.00 -20.93 -12.70
C VAL A 25 9.12 -21.16 -13.93
N LEU A 26 7.95 -20.52 -13.94
CA LEU A 26 6.94 -20.66 -14.99
C LEU A 26 6.61 -19.29 -15.59
N LYS A 27 6.28 -19.27 -16.89
CA LYS A 27 5.74 -18.09 -17.58
C LYS A 27 4.26 -18.33 -17.87
N PRO A 28 3.32 -17.74 -17.10
CA PRO A 28 1.90 -17.99 -17.29
C PRO A 28 1.37 -17.27 -18.53
N ARG A 29 0.24 -17.76 -19.07
CA ARG A 29 -0.58 -17.00 -20.01
C ARG A 29 -1.52 -16.11 -19.21
N LEU A 30 -1.54 -14.82 -19.52
CA LEU A 30 -2.33 -13.83 -18.78
C LEU A 30 -3.67 -13.56 -19.48
N ASP A 31 -4.76 -13.50 -18.72
CA ASP A 31 -6.06 -13.03 -19.20
C ASP A 31 -6.42 -11.65 -18.61
N PHE A 32 -6.14 -10.60 -19.36
CA PHE A 32 -6.45 -9.22 -18.95
C PHE A 32 -7.95 -8.87 -18.94
N ARG A 33 -8.84 -9.81 -19.26
CA ARG A 33 -10.30 -9.65 -19.05
C ARG A 33 -10.75 -10.05 -17.65
N SER A 34 -9.94 -10.86 -16.96
CA SER A 34 -10.13 -11.21 -15.56
C SER A 34 -9.64 -10.10 -14.64
N LEU A 35 -10.21 -10.02 -13.43
CA LEU A 35 -9.68 -9.17 -12.35
C LEU A 35 -8.29 -9.62 -11.89
N GLN A 36 -8.01 -10.92 -11.98
CA GLN A 36 -6.71 -11.53 -11.65
C GLN A 36 -6.15 -12.17 -12.94
N PRO A 37 -5.34 -11.44 -13.72
CA PRO A 37 -4.84 -11.95 -15.00
C PRO A 37 -4.03 -13.26 -14.90
N GLY A 38 -3.36 -13.52 -13.77
CA GLY A 38 -2.62 -14.76 -13.52
C GLY A 38 -3.41 -15.83 -12.75
N GLY A 39 -4.65 -15.53 -12.31
CA GLY A 39 -5.41 -16.37 -11.39
C GLY A 39 -5.69 -17.79 -11.91
N GLU A 40 -6.00 -17.93 -13.20
CA GLU A 40 -6.20 -19.26 -13.81
C GLU A 40 -4.92 -20.10 -13.78
N ALA A 41 -3.77 -19.48 -14.06
CA ALA A 41 -2.48 -20.16 -14.05
C ALA A 41 -2.08 -20.54 -12.62
N ALA A 42 -2.29 -19.66 -11.64
CA ALA A 42 -2.05 -19.94 -10.22
C ALA A 42 -2.93 -21.11 -9.74
N SER A 43 -4.22 -21.10 -10.10
CA SER A 43 -5.16 -22.19 -9.78
C SER A 43 -4.74 -23.51 -10.41
N ALA A 44 -4.25 -23.49 -11.66
CA ALA A 44 -3.75 -24.68 -12.32
C ALA A 44 -2.50 -25.25 -11.65
N ILE A 45 -1.58 -24.38 -11.18
CA ILE A 45 -0.40 -24.79 -10.41
C ILE A 45 -0.81 -25.43 -9.09
N GLN A 46 -1.72 -24.81 -8.34
CA GLN A 46 -2.22 -25.36 -7.08
C GLN A 46 -2.94 -26.69 -7.28
N ALA A 47 -3.75 -26.82 -8.34
CA ALA A 47 -4.44 -28.06 -8.67
C ALA A 47 -3.47 -29.18 -9.08
N ALA A 48 -2.40 -28.86 -9.80
CA ALA A 48 -1.35 -29.83 -10.12
C ALA A 48 -0.57 -30.24 -8.87
N ALA A 49 -0.19 -29.27 -8.03
CA ALA A 49 0.51 -29.51 -6.76
C ALA A 49 -0.30 -30.38 -5.80
N GLY A 50 -1.62 -30.13 -5.67
CA GLY A 50 -2.52 -30.89 -4.81
C GLY A 50 -2.72 -32.35 -5.22
N ARG A 51 -2.22 -32.77 -6.40
CA ARG A 51 -2.23 -34.18 -6.85
C ARG A 51 -0.92 -34.91 -6.57
N LEU A 52 0.11 -34.22 -6.11
CA LEU A 52 1.43 -34.80 -5.87
C LEU A 52 1.42 -35.57 -4.53
N PRO A 53 1.83 -36.86 -4.49
CA PRO A 53 1.77 -37.68 -3.28
C PRO A 53 2.49 -37.06 -2.07
N PHE A 54 3.64 -36.41 -2.31
CA PHE A 54 4.42 -35.76 -1.25
C PHE A 54 3.80 -34.46 -0.73
N VAL A 55 2.92 -33.82 -1.49
CA VAL A 55 2.13 -32.67 -1.01
C VAL A 55 0.93 -33.17 -0.19
N LEU A 56 0.26 -34.23 -0.67
CA LEU A 56 -0.87 -34.86 0.02
C LEU A 56 -0.49 -35.43 1.39
N ASN A 57 0.70 -36.04 1.48
CA ASN A 57 1.21 -36.60 2.73
C ASN A 57 1.85 -35.55 3.66
N GLY A 58 1.85 -34.26 3.26
CA GLY A 58 2.37 -33.15 4.06
C GLY A 58 3.91 -33.04 4.11
N THR A 59 4.62 -33.84 3.31
CA THR A 59 6.10 -33.83 3.28
C THR A 59 6.69 -32.62 2.56
N ALA A 60 5.94 -32.00 1.64
CA ALA A 60 6.33 -30.72 1.03
C ALA A 60 5.13 -29.78 0.87
N HIS A 61 5.42 -28.48 0.83
CA HIS A 61 4.44 -27.44 0.56
C HIS A 61 4.84 -26.67 -0.69
N VAL A 62 3.89 -26.48 -1.60
CA VAL A 62 4.08 -25.63 -2.78
C VAL A 62 3.54 -24.26 -2.46
N ARG A 63 4.35 -23.23 -2.72
CA ARG A 63 3.95 -21.83 -2.60
C ARG A 63 4.23 -21.08 -3.89
N ILE A 64 3.42 -20.08 -4.20
CA ILE A 64 3.51 -19.27 -5.43
C ILE A 64 3.92 -17.85 -5.06
N THR A 65 4.91 -17.30 -5.78
CA THR A 65 5.28 -15.88 -5.69
C THR A 65 5.82 -15.38 -7.03
N GLY A 66 6.01 -14.07 -7.12
CA GLY A 66 6.52 -13.37 -8.30
C GLY A 66 5.64 -12.17 -8.66
N PRO A 67 6.06 -11.36 -9.63
CA PRO A 67 5.38 -10.09 -9.96
C PRO A 67 3.90 -10.24 -10.29
N ILE A 68 3.52 -11.36 -10.94
CA ILE A 68 2.14 -11.63 -11.35
C ILE A 68 1.28 -12.03 -10.15
N ALA A 69 1.77 -12.96 -9.33
CA ALA A 69 1.06 -13.39 -8.12
C ALA A 69 0.88 -12.23 -7.13
N LEU A 70 1.90 -11.39 -6.95
CA LEU A 70 1.81 -10.19 -6.12
C LEU A 70 0.77 -9.18 -6.65
N ALA A 71 0.67 -9.02 -7.97
CA ALA A 71 -0.32 -8.14 -8.58
C ALA A 71 -1.75 -8.69 -8.40
N ASP A 72 -1.96 -10.00 -8.57
CA ASP A 72 -3.26 -10.65 -8.38
C ASP A 72 -3.71 -10.57 -6.90
N ASP A 73 -2.81 -10.84 -5.96
CA ASP A 73 -3.03 -10.67 -4.51
C ASP A 73 -3.39 -9.21 -4.17
N GLN A 74 -2.73 -8.25 -4.84
CA GLN A 74 -2.99 -6.82 -4.63
C GLN A 74 -4.42 -6.43 -5.03
N PHE A 75 -4.93 -6.95 -6.15
CA PHE A 75 -6.32 -6.70 -6.56
C PHE A 75 -7.32 -7.40 -5.64
N GLU A 76 -7.02 -8.63 -5.22
CA GLU A 76 -7.88 -9.40 -4.30
C GLU A 76 -8.11 -8.65 -3.00
N THR A 77 -7.02 -8.23 -2.36
CA THR A 77 -7.06 -7.52 -1.06
C THR A 77 -7.79 -6.17 -1.10
N VAL A 78 -7.94 -5.57 -2.28
CA VAL A 78 -8.72 -4.34 -2.46
C VAL A 78 -10.21 -4.63 -2.55
N THR A 79 -10.57 -5.74 -3.18
CA THR A 79 -11.97 -6.19 -3.26
C THR A 79 -12.44 -6.84 -1.96
N GLU A 80 -11.52 -7.41 -1.20
CA GLU A 80 -11.79 -8.08 0.07
C GLU A 80 -12.32 -7.08 1.12
N GLY A 81 -13.54 -7.30 1.59
CA GLY A 81 -14.20 -6.38 2.53
C GLY A 81 -14.67 -5.05 1.92
N ALA A 82 -14.55 -4.84 0.60
CA ALA A 82 -15.05 -3.63 -0.05
C ALA A 82 -16.57 -3.46 0.10
N VAL A 83 -17.32 -4.57 -0.02
CA VAL A 83 -18.79 -4.57 0.12
C VAL A 83 -19.22 -4.21 1.55
N SER A 84 -18.61 -4.84 2.57
CA SER A 84 -18.94 -4.56 3.96
C SER A 84 -18.55 -3.13 4.34
N GLY A 85 -17.38 -2.65 3.91
CA GLY A 85 -16.95 -1.26 4.06
C GLY A 85 -17.94 -0.28 3.44
N MET A 86 -18.40 -0.55 2.21
CA MET A 86 -19.39 0.28 1.52
C MET A 86 -20.74 0.33 2.26
N VAL A 87 -21.24 -0.80 2.75
CA VAL A 87 -22.50 -0.88 3.51
C VAL A 87 -22.40 -0.07 4.81
N ILE A 88 -21.33 -0.28 5.58
CA ILE A 88 -21.12 0.44 6.86
C ILE A 88 -20.95 1.94 6.62
N SER A 89 -20.14 2.33 5.64
CA SER A 89 -19.94 3.73 5.27
C SER A 89 -21.24 4.40 4.86
N THR A 90 -22.03 3.75 4.01
CA THR A 90 -23.34 4.26 3.56
C THR A 90 -24.31 4.42 4.74
N ALA A 91 -24.39 3.42 5.63
CA ALA A 91 -25.23 3.49 6.82
C ALA A 91 -24.84 4.65 7.75
N LEU A 92 -23.53 4.86 7.96
CA LEU A 92 -23.01 5.98 8.76
C LEU A 92 -23.26 7.33 8.09
N ILE A 93 -23.08 7.45 6.77
CA ILE A 93 -23.42 8.67 6.02
C ILE A 93 -24.90 9.01 6.19
N ILE A 94 -25.80 8.03 6.02
CA ILE A 94 -27.24 8.22 6.22
C ILE A 94 -27.52 8.65 7.67
N LEU A 95 -26.87 8.02 8.65
CA LEU A 95 -27.00 8.40 10.07
C LEU A 95 -26.62 9.87 10.29
N TRP A 96 -25.48 10.32 9.75
CA TRP A 96 -25.06 11.71 9.87
C TRP A 96 -26.02 12.67 9.19
N LEU A 97 -26.53 12.34 8.00
CA LEU A 97 -27.54 13.14 7.30
C LEU A 97 -28.86 13.22 8.10
N VAL A 98 -29.31 12.11 8.69
CA VAL A 98 -30.49 12.06 9.57
C VAL A 98 -30.29 12.95 10.80
N LEU A 99 -29.13 12.91 11.43
CA LEU A 99 -28.81 13.74 12.59
C LEU A 99 -28.66 15.22 12.23
N ALA A 100 -28.14 15.53 11.04
CA ALA A 100 -27.95 16.90 10.55
C ALA A 100 -29.26 17.58 10.12
N GLU A 101 -30.09 16.86 9.37
CA GLU A 101 -31.27 17.42 8.70
C GLU A 101 -32.60 17.06 9.38
N ARG A 102 -32.69 15.92 10.07
CA ARG A 102 -33.89 15.42 10.77
C ARG A 102 -35.15 15.27 9.89
N SER A 103 -35.01 15.31 8.57
CA SER A 103 -36.13 15.28 7.63
C SER A 103 -35.81 14.45 6.39
N TRP A 104 -36.50 13.34 6.18
CA TRP A 104 -36.33 12.48 4.99
C TRP A 104 -36.61 13.21 3.66
N ARG A 105 -37.40 14.27 3.71
CA ARG A 105 -37.73 15.13 2.55
C ARG A 105 -36.58 16.05 2.12
N LEU A 106 -35.52 16.15 2.91
CA LEU A 106 -34.27 16.84 2.57
C LEU A 106 -33.14 15.83 2.29
N ILE A 107 -33.10 14.75 3.07
CA ILE A 107 -32.08 13.70 2.95
C ILE A 107 -32.16 13.01 1.59
N LEU A 108 -33.36 12.65 1.11
CA LEU A 108 -33.53 11.99 -0.19
C LEU A 108 -33.05 12.85 -1.37
N PRO A 109 -33.40 14.16 -1.46
CA PRO A 109 -32.80 15.07 -2.44
C PRO A 109 -31.26 15.13 -2.39
N VAL A 110 -30.66 15.22 -1.19
CA VAL A 110 -29.19 15.27 -1.04
C VAL A 110 -28.55 13.97 -1.52
N LEU A 111 -29.08 12.81 -1.10
CA LEU A 111 -28.60 11.50 -1.57
C LEU A 111 -28.77 11.33 -3.08
N GLY A 112 -29.92 11.73 -3.64
CA GLY A 112 -30.15 11.68 -5.08
C GLY A 112 -29.17 12.56 -5.86
N THR A 113 -28.83 13.74 -5.34
CA THR A 113 -27.82 14.63 -5.92
C THR A 113 -26.44 13.98 -5.91
N LEU A 114 -26.09 13.31 -4.81
CA LEU A 114 -24.81 12.63 -4.67
C LEU A 114 -24.68 11.44 -5.62
N ILE A 115 -25.72 10.62 -5.73
CA ILE A 115 -25.77 9.48 -6.67
C ILE A 115 -25.65 9.97 -8.11
N LEU A 116 -26.43 10.99 -8.50
CA LEU A 116 -26.36 11.57 -9.83
C LEU A 116 -24.98 12.12 -10.14
N GLY A 117 -24.40 12.89 -9.22
CA GLY A 117 -23.04 13.43 -9.36
C GLY A 117 -21.98 12.34 -9.50
N LEU A 118 -22.09 11.26 -8.72
CA LEU A 118 -21.18 10.11 -8.80
C LEU A 118 -21.29 9.41 -10.15
N VAL A 119 -22.51 9.14 -10.63
CA VAL A 119 -22.76 8.50 -11.94
C VAL A 119 -22.18 9.34 -13.07
N LEU A 120 -22.40 10.66 -13.06
CA LEU A 120 -21.85 11.56 -14.07
C LEU A 120 -20.31 11.63 -14.00
N THR A 121 -19.73 11.56 -12.80
CA THR A 121 -18.27 11.54 -12.63
C THR A 121 -17.67 10.22 -13.11
N VAL A 122 -18.32 9.07 -12.86
CA VAL A 122 -17.92 7.78 -13.41
C VAL A 122 -18.00 7.79 -14.95
N LEU A 123 -19.08 8.34 -15.50
CA LEU A 123 -19.24 8.48 -16.95
C LEU A 123 -18.10 9.33 -17.56
N PHE A 124 -17.74 10.44 -16.89
CA PHE A 124 -16.58 11.23 -17.27
C PHE A 124 -15.28 10.43 -17.18
N ALA A 125 -15.05 9.70 -16.09
CA ALA A 125 -13.82 8.91 -15.90
C ALA A 125 -13.63 7.85 -16.99
N VAL A 126 -14.70 7.11 -17.33
CA VAL A 126 -14.67 6.08 -18.37
C VAL A 126 -14.41 6.69 -19.76
N THR A 127 -14.96 7.87 -20.05
CA THR A 127 -14.79 8.53 -21.35
C THR A 127 -13.44 9.24 -21.50
N ALA A 128 -12.89 9.81 -20.42
CA ALA A 128 -11.66 10.59 -20.46
C ALA A 128 -10.39 9.74 -20.24
N VAL A 129 -10.43 8.75 -19.34
CA VAL A 129 -9.25 7.96 -18.92
C VAL A 129 -9.29 6.54 -19.46
N GLY A 130 -10.48 5.96 -19.64
CA GLY A 130 -10.67 4.59 -20.15
C GLY A 130 -10.48 3.52 -19.08
N THR A 131 -9.30 3.42 -18.47
CA THR A 131 -8.97 2.41 -17.45
C THR A 131 -8.75 3.03 -16.08
N LEU A 132 -9.32 2.44 -15.03
CA LEU A 132 -9.07 2.86 -13.65
C LEU A 132 -7.91 2.06 -13.07
N ASN A 133 -6.86 2.75 -12.65
CA ASN A 133 -5.79 2.16 -11.86
C ASN A 133 -6.24 1.95 -10.39
N LEU A 134 -5.46 1.17 -9.63
CA LEU A 134 -5.79 0.82 -8.24
C LEU A 134 -6.01 2.04 -7.33
N ILE A 135 -5.21 3.09 -7.51
CA ILE A 135 -5.28 4.33 -6.73
C ILE A 135 -6.53 5.14 -7.15
N SER A 136 -6.79 5.21 -8.45
CA SER A 136 -7.93 5.93 -9.02
C SER A 136 -9.27 5.36 -8.54
N ILE A 137 -9.42 4.05 -8.32
CA ILE A 137 -10.66 3.45 -7.79
C ILE A 137 -11.11 4.13 -6.48
N GLY A 138 -10.17 4.64 -5.67
CA GLY A 138 -10.47 5.37 -4.44
C GLY A 138 -11.27 6.67 -4.64
N PHE A 139 -11.34 7.23 -5.86
CA PHE A 139 -12.07 8.47 -6.14
C PHE A 139 -13.55 8.39 -5.74
N GLY A 140 -14.20 7.23 -5.88
CA GLY A 140 -15.63 7.10 -5.58
C GLY A 140 -15.92 7.34 -4.10
N ILE A 141 -15.06 6.81 -3.23
CA ILE A 141 -15.17 7.01 -1.77
C ILE A 141 -14.87 8.47 -1.42
N LEU A 142 -13.82 9.05 -2.01
CA LEU A 142 -13.47 10.47 -1.80
C LEU A 142 -14.59 11.41 -2.28
N PHE A 143 -15.20 11.12 -3.43
CA PHE A 143 -16.29 11.90 -4.00
C PHE A 143 -17.49 11.92 -3.04
N VAL A 144 -17.93 10.76 -2.56
CA VAL A 144 -19.04 10.64 -1.61
C VAL A 144 -18.78 11.44 -0.33
N GLY A 145 -17.56 11.35 0.21
CA GLY A 145 -17.19 12.04 1.45
C GLY A 145 -17.08 13.57 1.32
N ILE A 146 -16.66 14.08 0.16
CA ILE A 146 -16.39 15.51 -0.05
C ILE A 146 -17.60 16.21 -0.69
N ALA A 147 -18.23 15.61 -1.71
CA ALA A 147 -19.33 16.23 -2.47
C ALA A 147 -20.61 16.41 -1.63
N VAL A 148 -20.83 15.56 -0.64
CA VAL A 148 -21.98 15.66 0.28
C VAL A 148 -22.00 16.98 1.06
N ASP A 149 -20.84 17.59 1.28
CA ASP A 149 -20.71 18.91 1.92
C ASP A 149 -21.53 19.97 1.20
N PHE A 150 -21.46 20.01 -0.13
CA PHE A 150 -22.15 21.01 -0.93
C PHE A 150 -23.67 20.92 -0.75
N GLY A 151 -24.20 19.70 -0.76
CA GLY A 151 -25.63 19.43 -0.53
C GLY A 151 -26.06 19.78 0.89
N LEU A 152 -25.27 19.40 1.90
CA LEU A 152 -25.53 19.72 3.30
C LEU A 152 -25.52 21.23 3.57
N GLN A 153 -24.52 21.96 3.06
CA GLN A 153 -24.42 23.41 3.23
C GLN A 153 -25.59 24.11 2.54
N PHE A 154 -25.95 23.69 1.32
CA PHE A 154 -27.11 24.23 0.62
C PHE A 154 -28.41 24.00 1.40
N SER A 155 -28.64 22.76 1.85
CA SER A 155 -29.83 22.36 2.59
C SER A 155 -29.96 23.10 3.92
N VAL A 156 -28.89 23.20 4.72
CA VAL A 156 -28.92 23.96 5.98
C VAL A 156 -29.26 25.44 5.73
N ARG A 157 -28.73 26.04 4.66
CA ARG A 157 -29.06 27.44 4.29
C ARG A 157 -30.49 27.59 3.82
N PHE A 158 -31.00 26.64 3.05
CA PHE A 158 -32.41 26.60 2.66
C PHE A 158 -33.31 26.56 3.90
N ARG A 159 -32.99 25.74 4.90
CA ARG A 159 -33.76 25.67 6.16
C ARG A 159 -33.74 27.00 6.91
N MET A 160 -32.58 27.66 7.02
CA MET A 160 -32.49 28.98 7.63
C MET A 160 -33.33 30.02 6.89
N MET A 161 -33.27 30.05 5.56
CA MET A 161 -34.03 31.02 4.76
C MET A 161 -35.53 30.74 4.76
N LYS A 162 -35.94 29.49 4.92
CA LYS A 162 -37.36 29.10 5.00
C LYS A 162 -38.08 29.72 6.20
N HIS A 163 -37.38 30.01 7.29
CA HIS A 163 -37.95 30.74 8.43
C HIS A 163 -38.21 32.22 8.17
N VAL A 164 -37.51 32.79 7.18
CA VAL A 164 -37.52 34.23 6.91
C VAL A 164 -38.29 34.55 5.62
N ALA A 165 -38.38 33.61 4.68
CA ALA A 165 -39.02 33.76 3.38
C ALA A 165 -40.50 33.32 3.39
N GLY A 166 -41.32 33.87 2.49
CA GLY A 166 -42.76 33.61 2.41
C GLY A 166 -43.16 32.29 1.74
N GLY A 167 -42.20 31.45 1.34
CA GLY A 167 -42.46 30.15 0.70
C GLY A 167 -41.20 29.39 0.27
N ASN A 168 -41.35 28.11 -0.10
CA ASN A 168 -40.24 27.22 -0.47
C ASN A 168 -39.42 27.74 -1.67
N THR A 169 -40.07 28.29 -2.70
CA THR A 169 -39.40 28.79 -3.91
C THR A 169 -38.53 29.99 -3.60
N GLU A 170 -39.04 30.93 -2.79
CA GLU A 170 -38.32 32.12 -2.38
C GLU A 170 -37.15 31.77 -1.46
N ALA A 171 -37.36 30.83 -0.53
CA ALA A 171 -36.30 30.30 0.33
C ALA A 171 -35.17 29.61 -0.45
N LEU A 172 -35.51 28.84 -1.50
CA LEU A 172 -34.52 28.21 -2.39
C LEU A 172 -33.72 29.25 -3.17
N TRP A 173 -34.39 30.27 -3.71
CA TRP A 173 -33.72 31.35 -4.44
C TRP A 173 -32.75 32.11 -3.53
N PHE A 174 -33.18 32.47 -2.32
CA PHE A 174 -32.30 33.13 -1.35
C PHE A 174 -31.14 32.24 -0.90
N ALA A 175 -31.38 30.94 -0.69
CA ALA A 175 -30.34 29.99 -0.35
C ALA A 175 -29.30 29.87 -1.47
N ALA A 176 -29.73 29.76 -2.73
CA ALA A 176 -28.84 29.73 -3.89
C ALA A 176 -28.02 31.02 -4.01
N HIS A 177 -28.65 32.19 -3.87
CA HIS A 177 -27.95 33.47 -4.01
C HIS A 177 -26.94 33.73 -2.88
N ARG A 178 -27.23 33.29 -1.65
CA ARG A 178 -26.33 33.47 -0.49
C ARG A 178 -25.27 32.38 -0.35
N ALA A 179 -25.63 31.13 -0.59
CA ALA A 179 -24.73 29.99 -0.41
C ALA A 179 -23.93 29.66 -1.68
N GLY A 180 -24.49 29.94 -2.86
CA GLY A 180 -23.90 29.56 -4.15
C GLY A 180 -22.49 30.09 -4.36
N GLY A 181 -22.20 31.34 -3.98
CA GLY A 181 -20.86 31.90 -4.08
C GLY A 181 -19.84 31.20 -3.17
N ALA A 182 -20.22 30.89 -1.93
CA ALA A 182 -19.35 30.18 -0.99
C ALA A 182 -19.11 28.72 -1.43
N ILE A 183 -20.17 28.03 -1.88
CA ILE A 183 -20.11 26.65 -2.37
C ILE A 183 -19.29 26.59 -3.68
N LEU A 184 -19.44 27.56 -4.59
CA LEU A 184 -18.62 27.63 -5.81
C LEU A 184 -17.14 27.84 -5.47
N THR A 185 -16.83 28.75 -4.53
CA THR A 185 -15.45 29.01 -4.12
C THR A 185 -14.83 27.76 -3.47
N ALA A 186 -15.59 27.07 -2.62
CA ALA A 186 -15.18 25.80 -2.05
C ALA A 186 -14.96 24.72 -3.13
N ALA A 187 -15.90 24.57 -4.06
CA ALA A 187 -15.79 23.60 -5.15
C ALA A 187 -14.58 23.87 -6.06
N LEU A 188 -14.31 25.13 -6.41
CA LEU A 188 -13.14 25.53 -7.19
C LEU A 188 -11.84 25.29 -6.43
N ALA A 189 -11.78 25.63 -5.14
CA ALA A 189 -10.59 25.41 -4.32
C ALA A 189 -10.27 23.91 -4.19
N THR A 190 -11.28 23.07 -3.93
CA THR A 190 -11.13 21.62 -3.87
C THR A 190 -10.76 21.05 -5.24
N ALA A 191 -11.42 21.48 -6.32
CA ALA A 191 -11.14 21.03 -7.68
C ALA A 191 -9.70 21.33 -8.09
N VAL A 192 -9.20 22.54 -7.82
CA VAL A 192 -7.82 22.92 -8.14
C VAL A 192 -6.81 22.20 -7.25
N GLY A 193 -7.15 21.90 -6.00
CA GLY A 193 -6.35 21.02 -5.15
C GLY A 193 -6.11 19.65 -5.81
N PHE A 194 -7.14 19.03 -6.37
CA PHE A 194 -7.01 17.79 -7.13
C PHE A 194 -6.31 17.96 -8.49
N LEU A 195 -6.65 19.02 -9.24
CA LEU A 195 -6.07 19.28 -10.56
C LEU A 195 -4.58 19.64 -10.50
N SER A 196 -4.06 20.01 -9.32
CA SER A 196 -2.62 20.22 -9.08
C SER A 196 -1.76 18.98 -9.36
N PHE A 197 -2.37 17.79 -9.38
CA PHE A 197 -1.69 16.54 -9.73
C PHE A 197 -1.57 16.29 -11.23
N VAL A 198 -2.44 16.88 -12.05
CA VAL A 198 -2.47 16.69 -13.50
C VAL A 198 -1.14 17.03 -14.20
N PRO A 199 -0.43 18.12 -13.87
CA PRO A 199 0.85 18.45 -14.51
C PRO A 199 2.03 17.62 -14.00
N THR A 200 1.82 16.64 -13.11
CA THR A 200 2.91 15.85 -12.52
C THR A 200 3.24 14.60 -13.33
N SER A 201 4.45 14.07 -13.16
CA SER A 201 4.91 12.83 -13.82
C SER A 201 4.25 11.56 -13.26
N PHE A 202 3.50 11.64 -12.15
CA PHE A 202 2.90 10.48 -11.52
C PHE A 202 1.49 10.19 -12.06
N ARG A 203 1.43 9.40 -13.15
CA ARG A 203 0.21 9.12 -13.91
C ARG A 203 -0.96 8.64 -13.05
N GLY A 204 -0.70 7.74 -12.10
CA GLY A 204 -1.77 7.17 -11.26
C GLY A 204 -2.56 8.21 -10.49
N VAL A 205 -1.87 9.24 -10.00
CA VAL A 205 -2.46 10.33 -9.19
C VAL A 205 -2.89 11.51 -10.06
N ALA A 206 -2.25 11.72 -11.20
CA ALA A 206 -2.73 12.66 -12.21
C ALA A 206 -4.13 12.28 -12.72
N GLU A 207 -4.37 10.98 -12.99
CA GLU A 207 -5.69 10.44 -13.36
C GLU A 207 -6.71 10.63 -12.24
N LEU A 208 -6.35 10.25 -11.00
CA LEU A 208 -7.19 10.49 -9.81
C LEU A 208 -7.54 11.99 -9.66
N GLY A 209 -6.55 12.88 -9.80
CA GLY A 209 -6.71 14.32 -9.69
C GLY A 209 -7.61 14.91 -10.78
N MET A 210 -7.53 14.40 -12.01
CA MET A 210 -8.43 14.79 -13.09
C MET A 210 -9.88 14.37 -12.80
N ILE A 211 -10.09 13.10 -12.43
CA ILE A 211 -11.42 12.54 -12.14
C ILE A 211 -12.05 13.26 -10.95
N ALA A 212 -11.32 13.36 -9.84
CA ALA A 212 -11.84 13.96 -8.61
C ALA A 212 -12.01 15.48 -8.75
N GLY A 213 -11.07 16.17 -9.40
CA GLY A 213 -11.14 17.61 -9.61
C GLY A 213 -12.35 18.03 -10.44
N LEU A 214 -12.57 17.38 -11.58
CA LEU A 214 -13.77 17.62 -12.40
C LEU A 214 -15.04 17.08 -11.72
N GLY A 215 -14.94 15.99 -10.96
CA GLY A 215 -16.00 15.49 -10.11
C GLY A 215 -16.52 16.55 -9.13
N MET A 216 -15.64 17.35 -8.52
CA MET A 216 -16.08 18.45 -7.63
C MET A 216 -16.89 19.52 -8.36
N LEU A 217 -16.56 19.82 -9.63
CA LEU A 217 -17.33 20.76 -10.45
C LEU A 217 -18.69 20.17 -10.87
N ILE A 218 -18.72 18.88 -11.23
CA ILE A 218 -19.96 18.14 -11.51
C ILE A 218 -20.86 18.14 -10.27
N ALA A 219 -20.31 17.84 -9.08
CA ALA A 219 -21.03 17.86 -7.81
C ALA A 219 -21.62 19.25 -7.50
N PHE A 220 -20.85 20.32 -7.74
CA PHE A 220 -21.35 21.68 -7.62
C PHE A 220 -22.53 21.95 -8.56
N LEU A 221 -22.41 21.57 -9.85
CA LEU A 221 -23.48 21.75 -10.84
C LEU A 221 -24.74 20.98 -10.43
N CYS A 222 -24.62 19.72 -10.00
CA CYS A 222 -25.73 18.93 -9.48
C CYS A 222 -26.37 19.58 -8.24
N THR A 223 -25.56 20.13 -7.34
CA THR A 223 -26.03 20.82 -6.13
C THR A 223 -26.76 22.14 -6.45
N MET A 224 -26.38 22.85 -7.51
CA MET A 224 -27.05 24.11 -7.88
C MET A 224 -28.26 23.91 -8.79
N THR A 225 -28.40 22.76 -9.45
CA THR A 225 -29.48 22.50 -10.42
C THR A 225 -30.45 21.43 -9.95
N PHE A 226 -29.96 20.21 -9.73
CA PHE A 226 -30.78 19.05 -9.37
C PHE A 226 -31.29 19.14 -7.93
N LEU A 227 -30.46 19.54 -6.96
CA LEU A 227 -30.86 19.59 -5.55
C LEU A 227 -32.05 20.54 -5.30
N PRO A 228 -32.06 21.81 -5.79
CA PRO A 228 -33.22 22.68 -5.63
C PRO A 228 -34.49 22.09 -6.25
N ALA A 229 -34.38 21.52 -7.46
CA ALA A 229 -35.50 20.87 -8.14
C ALA A 229 -36.05 19.68 -7.32
N ALA A 230 -35.17 18.82 -6.81
CA ALA A 230 -35.56 17.70 -5.96
C ALA A 230 -36.22 18.15 -4.64
N ILE A 231 -35.71 19.22 -4.01
CA ILE A 231 -36.33 19.80 -2.80
C ILE A 231 -37.73 20.34 -3.09
N THR A 232 -37.95 20.98 -4.25
CA THR A 232 -39.30 21.47 -4.62
C THR A 232 -40.32 20.35 -4.74
N LEU A 233 -39.91 19.19 -5.27
CA LEU A 233 -40.76 18.01 -5.42
C LEU A 233 -41.09 17.38 -4.06
N CYS A 234 -40.10 17.26 -3.17
CA CYS A 234 -40.28 16.61 -1.87
C CYS A 234 -41.08 17.43 -0.86
N LYS A 235 -41.26 18.75 -1.08
CA LYS A 235 -42.05 19.67 -0.22
C LYS A 235 -41.78 19.45 1.28
N PRO A 236 -40.56 19.75 1.78
CA PRO A 236 -40.23 19.55 3.19
C PRO A 236 -41.18 20.35 4.10
N ARG A 237 -41.50 19.81 5.28
CA ARG A 237 -42.35 20.48 6.29
C ARG A 237 -41.62 21.68 6.93
N GLU A 238 -42.36 22.58 7.54
CA GLU A 238 -41.78 23.60 8.42
C GLU A 238 -41.32 22.93 9.72
N GLU A 239 -40.07 23.17 10.12
CA GLU A 239 -39.56 22.77 11.43
C GLU A 239 -39.33 24.02 12.27
N SER A 240 -39.42 23.90 13.59
CA SER A 240 -39.61 25.02 14.53
C SER A 240 -38.37 25.43 15.33
N ALA A 241 -37.15 25.03 14.95
CA ALA A 241 -35.97 25.28 15.78
C ALA A 241 -34.77 25.88 15.04
N ASP A 242 -34.16 26.88 15.66
CA ASP A 242 -32.86 27.45 15.30
C ASP A 242 -31.81 26.33 15.24
N VAL A 243 -31.18 26.16 14.08
CA VAL A 243 -30.36 24.98 13.76
C VAL A 243 -28.90 25.07 14.26
N GLY A 244 -28.66 25.82 15.34
CA GLY A 244 -27.33 26.04 15.96
C GLY A 244 -26.97 25.07 17.09
N PHE A 245 -25.73 25.18 17.60
CA PHE A 245 -25.28 24.46 18.80
C PHE A 245 -25.37 25.37 20.04
N ALA A 246 -26.25 25.02 21.00
CA ALA A 246 -26.36 25.77 22.26
C ALA A 246 -25.03 25.82 23.05
N ILE A 247 -24.25 24.74 23.01
CA ILE A 247 -22.91 24.66 23.62
C ILE A 247 -21.92 25.57 22.88
N GLY A 248 -22.09 25.73 21.56
CA GLY A 248 -21.23 26.57 20.71
C GLY A 248 -21.23 28.03 21.13
N HIS A 249 -22.36 28.57 21.61
CA HIS A 249 -22.43 29.94 22.14
C HIS A 249 -21.57 30.16 23.39
N LYS A 250 -21.48 29.15 24.27
CA LYS A 250 -20.59 29.22 25.45
C LYS A 250 -19.12 29.11 25.02
N ALA A 251 -18.82 28.23 24.06
CA ALA A 251 -17.49 28.08 23.50
C ALA A 251 -16.99 29.37 22.82
N ASP A 252 -17.84 30.06 22.06
CA ASP A 252 -17.51 31.36 21.44
C ASP A 252 -17.06 32.39 22.49
N GLY A 253 -17.72 32.44 23.66
CA GLY A 253 -17.33 33.33 24.76
C GLY A 253 -15.96 33.02 25.35
N VAL A 254 -15.60 31.73 25.46
CA VAL A 254 -14.29 31.28 25.94
C VAL A 254 -13.20 31.59 24.92
N VAL A 255 -13.43 31.22 23.64
CA VAL A 255 -12.48 31.46 22.55
C VAL A 255 -12.20 32.95 22.39
N ARG A 256 -13.23 33.80 22.43
CA ARG A 256 -13.06 35.27 22.39
C ARG A 256 -12.27 35.82 23.57
N ARG A 257 -12.39 35.23 24.76
CA ARG A 257 -11.65 35.70 25.94
C ARG A 257 -10.18 35.27 25.89
N TRP A 258 -9.91 34.07 25.40
CA TRP A 258 -8.58 33.44 25.40
C TRP A 258 -7.89 33.47 24.03
N HIS A 259 -8.38 34.32 23.11
CA HIS A 259 -7.97 34.29 21.70
C HIS A 259 -6.46 34.49 21.52
N ARG A 260 -5.81 35.35 22.33
CA ARG A 260 -4.36 35.59 22.25
C ARG A 260 -3.54 34.38 22.68
N GLN A 261 -3.96 33.70 23.73
CA GLN A 261 -3.30 32.49 24.23
C GLN A 261 -3.46 31.34 23.25
N ILE A 262 -4.65 31.17 22.67
CA ILE A 262 -4.93 30.17 21.64
C ILE A 262 -4.03 30.40 20.41
N LEU A 263 -3.96 31.64 19.92
CA LEU A 263 -3.08 31.99 18.78
C LEU A 263 -1.60 31.75 19.12
N GLY A 264 -1.15 32.11 20.32
CA GLY A 264 0.21 31.85 20.77
C GLY A 264 0.56 30.36 20.84
N LEU A 265 -0.35 29.52 21.36
CA LEU A 265 -0.18 28.07 21.40
C LEU A 265 -0.06 27.47 20.00
N PHE A 266 -0.97 27.81 19.09
CA PHE A 266 -0.93 27.28 17.72
C PHE A 266 0.26 27.81 16.92
N ALA A 267 0.72 29.04 17.17
CA ALA A 267 1.97 29.54 16.60
C ALA A 267 3.18 28.73 17.08
N LEU A 268 3.24 28.40 18.38
CA LEU A 268 4.29 27.52 18.92
C LEU A 268 4.23 26.12 18.28
N LEU A 269 3.04 25.53 18.16
CA LEU A 269 2.87 24.22 17.50
C LEU A 269 3.28 24.26 16.03
N PHE A 270 2.99 25.35 15.31
CA PHE A 270 3.41 25.54 13.93
C PHE A 270 4.94 25.61 13.81
N VAL A 271 5.61 26.37 14.67
CA VAL A 271 7.08 26.45 14.71
C VAL A 271 7.68 25.08 15.07
N LEU A 272 7.10 24.37 16.04
CA LEU A 272 7.54 23.04 16.42
C LEU A 272 7.38 22.03 15.26
N ALA A 273 6.28 22.10 14.51
CA ALA A 273 6.06 21.29 13.32
C ALA A 273 7.13 21.54 12.26
N LEU A 274 7.46 22.81 11.98
CA LEU A 274 8.52 23.16 11.04
C LEU A 274 9.90 22.65 11.49
N ALA A 275 10.22 22.82 12.78
CA ALA A 275 11.50 22.37 13.35
C ALA A 275 11.66 20.84 13.32
N LEU A 276 10.56 20.09 13.49
CA LEU A 276 10.56 18.62 13.47
C LEU A 276 10.35 18.03 12.07
N SER A 277 9.95 18.82 11.08
CA SER A 277 9.72 18.36 9.71
C SER A 277 10.89 17.58 9.07
N PRO A 278 12.20 17.88 9.34
CA PRO A 278 13.30 17.11 8.76
C PRO A 278 13.41 15.67 9.28
N ARG A 279 12.71 15.34 10.38
CA ARG A 279 12.66 13.97 10.93
C ARG A 279 11.62 13.08 10.24
N LEU A 280 10.81 13.63 9.34
CA LEU A 280 9.81 12.88 8.61
C LEU A 280 10.49 11.86 7.68
N THR A 281 10.14 10.59 7.83
CA THR A 281 10.69 9.50 7.02
C THR A 281 9.78 9.19 5.84
N PHE A 282 10.38 8.93 4.68
CA PHE A 282 9.68 8.40 3.51
C PHE A 282 10.09 6.94 3.28
N ASP A 283 9.11 6.06 3.28
CA ASP A 283 9.22 4.69 2.86
C ASP A 283 9.07 4.60 1.34
N ALA A 284 10.19 4.22 0.73
CA ALA A 284 10.37 4.16 -0.72
C ALA A 284 10.16 2.76 -1.28
N ASP A 285 9.77 1.78 -0.47
CA ASP A 285 9.53 0.42 -0.94
C ASP A 285 8.04 0.20 -1.26
N PRO A 286 7.67 -0.05 -2.52
CA PRO A 286 6.29 -0.36 -2.87
C PRO A 286 5.79 -1.65 -2.21
N LEU A 287 6.68 -2.60 -1.91
CA LEU A 287 6.30 -3.89 -1.31
C LEU A 287 5.76 -3.72 0.11
N ASP A 288 6.25 -2.72 0.86
CA ASP A 288 5.77 -2.43 2.21
C ASP A 288 4.31 -1.92 2.21
N THR A 289 3.81 -1.45 1.07
CA THR A 289 2.40 -1.04 0.89
C THR A 289 1.45 -2.19 0.53
N GLN A 290 1.99 -3.38 0.23
CA GLN A 290 1.23 -4.58 -0.05
C GLN A 290 0.90 -5.35 1.23
N ASN A 291 -0.09 -6.24 1.14
CA ASN A 291 -0.49 -7.07 2.29
C ASN A 291 0.58 -8.14 2.58
N GLN A 292 1.28 -7.96 3.70
CA GLN A 292 2.34 -8.86 4.16
C GLN A 292 1.85 -10.26 4.56
N ASN A 293 0.52 -10.48 4.63
CA ASN A 293 -0.06 -11.75 5.02
C ASN A 293 -0.43 -12.67 3.85
N THR A 294 -0.33 -12.21 2.61
CA THR A 294 -0.66 -13.05 1.45
C THR A 294 0.42 -14.10 1.21
N GLU A 295 0.06 -15.19 0.54
CA GLU A 295 0.99 -16.28 0.24
C GLU A 295 2.18 -15.77 -0.58
N ALA A 296 1.94 -14.95 -1.61
CA ALA A 296 3.01 -14.46 -2.48
C ALA A 296 3.98 -13.55 -1.72
N MET A 297 3.48 -12.67 -0.85
CA MET A 297 4.35 -11.74 -0.11
C MET A 297 5.13 -12.45 0.99
N ARG A 298 4.52 -13.38 1.73
CA ARG A 298 5.24 -14.22 2.72
C ARG A 298 6.33 -15.05 2.07
N THR A 299 6.02 -15.67 0.94
CA THR A 299 6.99 -16.46 0.19
C THR A 299 8.10 -15.59 -0.35
N LEU A 300 7.81 -14.39 -0.85
CA LEU A 300 8.84 -13.45 -1.25
C LEU A 300 9.73 -13.07 -0.06
N HIS A 301 9.16 -12.77 1.10
CA HIS A 301 9.92 -12.39 2.29
C HIS A 301 10.88 -13.50 2.76
N ASP A 302 10.41 -14.75 2.77
CA ASP A 302 11.23 -15.93 3.06
C ASP A 302 12.44 -16.02 2.10
N LEU A 303 12.23 -15.69 0.83
CA LEU A 303 13.23 -15.74 -0.23
C LEU A 303 14.16 -14.51 -0.28
N MET A 304 13.69 -13.35 0.14
CA MET A 304 14.42 -12.07 0.07
C MET A 304 15.73 -12.09 0.87
N ASN A 305 15.82 -12.96 1.87
CA ASN A 305 17.00 -13.05 2.72
C ASN A 305 18.21 -13.69 2.03
N GLN A 306 17.97 -14.56 1.05
CA GLN A 306 19.05 -15.22 0.32
C GLN A 306 19.60 -14.31 -0.79
N PRO A 307 20.92 -14.31 -1.06
CA PRO A 307 21.52 -13.44 -2.07
C PRO A 307 20.94 -13.63 -3.48
N LEU A 308 20.61 -14.88 -3.86
CA LEU A 308 20.22 -15.25 -5.22
C LEU A 308 18.74 -15.03 -5.54
N SER A 309 17.87 -15.00 -4.54
CA SER A 309 16.42 -14.77 -4.68
C SER A 309 15.98 -13.39 -4.21
N ASN A 310 16.95 -12.49 -3.96
CA ASN A 310 16.69 -11.11 -3.59
C ASN A 310 16.05 -10.35 -4.79
N PRO A 311 14.89 -9.70 -4.61
CA PRO A 311 14.20 -8.97 -5.68
C PRO A 311 14.88 -7.65 -6.04
N TYR A 312 15.75 -7.08 -5.19
CA TYR A 312 16.48 -5.85 -5.48
C TYR A 312 17.79 -6.18 -6.17
N SER A 313 17.83 -6.03 -7.49
CA SER A 313 19.04 -6.21 -8.28
C SER A 313 19.26 -5.03 -9.21
N VAL A 314 20.52 -4.83 -9.58
CA VAL A 314 20.92 -3.88 -10.62
C VAL A 314 21.48 -4.67 -11.79
N ASP A 315 21.01 -4.37 -12.99
CA ASP A 315 21.40 -5.04 -14.22
C ASP A 315 22.10 -4.04 -15.15
N ILE A 316 23.22 -4.46 -15.71
CA ILE A 316 24.08 -3.63 -16.55
C ILE A 316 24.50 -4.45 -17.77
N LEU A 317 24.41 -3.87 -18.97
CA LEU A 317 24.87 -4.51 -20.21
C LEU A 317 26.24 -3.97 -20.59
N ARG A 318 27.14 -4.86 -21.01
CA ARG A 318 28.47 -4.50 -21.52
C ARG A 318 28.69 -5.12 -22.91
N PRO A 319 29.55 -4.52 -23.75
CA PRO A 319 29.72 -4.95 -25.15
C PRO A 319 30.17 -6.41 -25.31
N ASP A 320 30.92 -6.93 -24.34
CA ASP A 320 31.48 -8.27 -24.37
C ASP A 320 31.74 -8.80 -22.94
N ILE A 321 32.13 -10.08 -22.86
CA ILE A 321 32.41 -10.77 -21.60
C ILE A 321 33.61 -10.15 -20.86
N GLY A 322 34.64 -9.67 -21.55
CA GLY A 322 35.81 -9.06 -20.93
C GLY A 322 35.44 -7.74 -20.23
N ALA A 323 34.74 -6.86 -20.94
CA ALA A 323 34.21 -5.61 -20.39
C ALA A 323 33.24 -5.85 -19.23
N ALA A 324 32.46 -6.93 -19.26
CA ALA A 324 31.60 -7.34 -18.17
C ALA A 324 32.40 -7.74 -16.91
N GLU A 325 33.49 -8.49 -17.06
CA GLU A 325 34.35 -8.88 -15.93
C GLU A 325 35.14 -7.70 -15.34
N ASP A 326 35.65 -6.81 -16.18
CA ASP A 326 36.35 -5.60 -15.73
C ASP A 326 35.42 -4.72 -14.88
N LEU A 327 34.16 -4.58 -15.31
CA LEU A 327 33.15 -3.89 -14.52
C LEU A 327 32.84 -4.66 -13.24
N ALA A 328 32.67 -5.98 -13.32
CA ALA A 328 32.34 -6.81 -12.17
C ALA A 328 33.42 -6.72 -11.07
N ALA A 329 34.70 -6.70 -11.44
CA ALA A 329 35.80 -6.50 -10.50
C ALA A 329 35.70 -5.17 -9.75
N ARG A 330 35.39 -4.08 -10.45
CA ARG A 330 35.18 -2.75 -9.84
C ARG A 330 33.97 -2.71 -8.91
N LEU A 331 32.88 -3.37 -9.29
CA LEU A 331 31.65 -3.39 -8.51
C LEU A 331 31.75 -4.27 -7.26
N ARG A 332 32.49 -5.38 -7.31
CA ARG A 332 32.77 -6.25 -6.14
C ARG A 332 33.51 -5.51 -5.02
N ALA A 333 34.24 -4.45 -5.33
CA ALA A 333 34.95 -3.63 -4.33
C ALA A 333 34.05 -2.66 -3.57
N LEU A 334 32.78 -2.48 -3.97
CA LEU A 334 31.87 -1.55 -3.31
C LEU A 334 31.31 -2.13 -2.00
N PRO A 335 31.26 -1.35 -0.91
CA PRO A 335 30.83 -1.86 0.41
C PRO A 335 29.34 -2.23 0.48
N THR A 336 28.52 -1.69 -0.41
CA THR A 336 27.08 -2.02 -0.47
C THR A 336 26.77 -3.23 -1.35
N VAL A 337 27.77 -3.81 -2.02
CA VAL A 337 27.60 -4.93 -2.96
C VAL A 337 27.91 -6.25 -2.24
N SER A 338 26.97 -7.18 -2.28
CA SER A 338 27.12 -8.54 -1.74
C SER A 338 27.72 -9.48 -2.77
N LYS A 339 27.16 -9.46 -4.00
CA LYS A 339 27.57 -10.35 -5.08
C LYS A 339 27.43 -9.67 -6.43
N VAL A 340 28.34 -9.99 -7.33
CA VAL A 340 28.26 -9.61 -8.74
C VAL A 340 28.30 -10.88 -9.58
N LEU A 341 27.25 -11.09 -10.36
CA LEU A 341 27.07 -12.24 -11.23
C LEU A 341 27.31 -11.82 -12.68
N THR A 342 28.01 -12.70 -13.39
CA THR A 342 28.34 -12.63 -14.82
C THR A 342 28.21 -14.03 -15.41
N ILE A 343 28.31 -14.17 -16.73
CA ILE A 343 28.31 -15.50 -17.35
C ILE A 343 29.44 -16.40 -16.84
N ASN A 344 30.61 -15.85 -16.52
CA ASN A 344 31.72 -16.63 -15.97
C ASN A 344 31.50 -17.04 -14.51
N SER A 345 30.52 -16.44 -13.82
CA SER A 345 30.15 -16.90 -12.47
C SER A 345 29.56 -18.32 -12.47
N PHE A 346 29.14 -18.84 -13.63
CA PHE A 346 28.68 -20.21 -13.84
C PHE A 346 29.79 -21.16 -14.33
N VAL A 347 30.99 -20.63 -14.61
CA VAL A 347 32.15 -21.41 -15.04
C VAL A 347 33.09 -21.58 -13.85
N PRO A 348 33.29 -22.81 -13.32
CA PRO A 348 34.14 -23.02 -12.16
C PRO A 348 35.60 -22.65 -12.42
N SER A 349 36.29 -22.10 -11.41
CA SER A 349 37.75 -21.93 -11.42
C SER A 349 38.47 -23.24 -11.07
N ASP A 350 39.76 -23.34 -11.43
CA ASP A 350 40.67 -24.42 -11.01
C ASP A 350 40.18 -25.83 -11.37
N GLN A 351 39.53 -25.95 -12.54
CA GLN A 351 38.86 -27.18 -12.96
C GLN A 351 39.82 -28.35 -13.11
N ASP A 352 41.01 -28.14 -13.68
CA ASP A 352 41.95 -29.25 -13.93
C ASP A 352 42.37 -29.94 -12.61
N GLN A 353 42.57 -29.17 -11.54
CA GLN A 353 42.84 -29.71 -10.20
C GLN A 353 41.62 -30.40 -9.61
N LYS A 354 40.43 -29.78 -9.69
CA LYS A 354 39.19 -30.34 -9.13
C LYS A 354 38.78 -31.63 -9.84
N LEU A 355 38.88 -31.68 -11.16
CA LEU A 355 38.54 -32.85 -11.97
C LEU A 355 39.49 -34.01 -11.68
N ALA A 356 40.79 -33.75 -11.49
CA ALA A 356 41.74 -34.79 -11.08
C ALA A 356 41.32 -35.44 -9.74
N LEU A 357 40.92 -34.63 -8.75
CA LEU A 357 40.43 -35.12 -7.45
C LEU A 357 39.11 -35.89 -7.57
N ILE A 358 38.18 -35.40 -8.40
CA ILE A 358 36.90 -36.08 -8.65
C ILE A 358 37.14 -37.43 -9.33
N GLN A 359 38.05 -37.50 -10.29
CA GLN A 359 38.37 -38.73 -11.01
C GLN A 359 39.07 -39.76 -10.13
N ASP A 360 39.95 -39.33 -9.23
CA ASP A 360 40.56 -40.20 -8.22
C ASP A 360 39.48 -40.79 -7.30
N ALA A 361 38.61 -39.94 -6.74
CA ALA A 361 37.47 -40.39 -5.93
C ALA A 361 36.52 -41.33 -6.70
N ALA A 362 36.25 -41.04 -7.96
CA ALA A 362 35.42 -41.88 -8.82
C ALA A 362 36.04 -43.27 -9.01
N SER A 363 37.36 -43.37 -9.18
CA SER A 363 38.06 -44.64 -9.33
C SER A 363 37.97 -45.52 -8.08
N ILE A 364 38.00 -44.90 -6.90
CA ILE A 364 37.90 -45.57 -5.60
C ILE A 364 36.46 -46.03 -5.34
N LEU A 365 35.47 -45.19 -5.65
CA LEU A 365 34.07 -45.41 -5.28
C LEU A 365 33.25 -46.18 -6.33
N ALA A 366 33.67 -46.19 -7.60
CA ALA A 366 32.90 -46.81 -8.69
C ALA A 366 32.49 -48.27 -8.43
N PRO A 367 33.37 -49.17 -7.92
CA PRO A 367 32.98 -50.55 -7.63
C PRO A 367 31.87 -50.66 -6.58
N SER A 368 31.81 -49.74 -5.63
CA SER A 368 30.81 -49.72 -4.55
C SER A 368 29.49 -49.07 -4.97
N LEU A 369 29.53 -48.10 -5.88
CA LEU A 369 28.35 -47.36 -6.33
C LEU A 369 27.57 -48.05 -7.47
N SER A 370 28.16 -49.06 -8.10
CA SER A 370 27.50 -49.87 -9.15
C SER A 370 27.59 -51.37 -8.83
N PRO A 371 27.01 -51.83 -7.72
CA PRO A 371 26.99 -53.24 -7.39
C PRO A 371 26.12 -54.01 -8.42
N PRO A 372 26.40 -55.30 -8.65
CA PRO A 372 25.52 -56.14 -9.45
C PRO A 372 24.10 -56.14 -8.84
N PRO A 373 23.05 -56.14 -9.67
CA PRO A 373 21.67 -56.15 -9.19
C PRO A 373 21.43 -57.37 -8.29
N SER A 374 20.77 -57.16 -7.15
CA SER A 374 20.29 -58.24 -6.27
C SER A 374 18.97 -58.78 -6.82
N ASP A 375 18.89 -60.09 -7.02
CA ASP A 375 17.71 -60.75 -7.59
C ASP A 375 16.53 -60.92 -6.59
N LYS A 376 16.71 -60.59 -5.31
CA LYS A 376 15.66 -60.77 -4.28
C LYS A 376 15.46 -59.53 -3.41
N PRO A 377 14.25 -58.93 -3.39
CA PRO A 377 13.90 -57.89 -2.42
C PRO A 377 13.82 -58.48 -1.01
N ALA A 378 14.24 -57.71 -0.01
CA ALA A 378 14.19 -58.12 1.39
C ALA A 378 12.74 -58.30 1.87
N THR A 379 12.46 -59.40 2.56
CA THR A 379 11.15 -59.65 3.18
C THR A 379 11.08 -59.04 4.58
N PRO A 380 9.87 -58.78 5.14
CA PRO A 380 9.73 -58.33 6.53
C PRO A 380 10.39 -59.27 7.55
N ALA A 381 10.39 -60.58 7.27
CA ALA A 381 11.07 -61.58 8.09
C ALA A 381 12.59 -61.38 8.09
N ASP A 382 13.17 -61.10 6.91
CA ASP A 382 14.61 -60.82 6.78
C ASP A 382 15.01 -59.57 7.57
N ILE A 383 14.17 -58.52 7.51
CA ILE A 383 14.42 -57.26 8.22
C ILE A 383 14.32 -57.45 9.74
N ARG A 384 13.33 -58.20 10.24
CA ARG A 384 13.24 -58.55 11.68
C ARG A 384 14.46 -59.35 12.13
N ALA A 385 14.88 -60.34 11.35
CA ALA A 385 16.06 -61.14 11.65
C ALA A 385 17.32 -60.28 11.69
N ALA A 386 17.45 -59.32 10.75
CA ALA A 386 18.55 -58.36 10.74
C ALA A 386 18.50 -57.43 11.97
N ALA A 387 17.32 -56.94 12.37
CA ALA A 387 17.14 -56.10 13.53
C ALA A 387 17.52 -56.83 14.83
N ALA A 388 17.04 -58.06 15.03
CA ALA A 388 17.40 -58.90 16.17
C ALA A 388 18.92 -59.21 16.20
N SER A 389 19.52 -59.49 15.03
CA SER A 389 20.96 -59.71 14.92
C SER A 389 21.78 -58.46 15.26
N ALA A 390 21.32 -57.27 14.84
CA ALA A 390 21.96 -56.00 15.17
C ALA A 390 21.83 -55.69 16.67
N LEU A 391 20.65 -55.88 17.25
CA LEU A 391 20.39 -55.68 18.67
C LEU A 391 21.31 -56.56 19.53
N ALA A 392 21.40 -57.86 19.23
CA ALA A 392 22.26 -58.80 19.95
C ALA A 392 23.76 -58.41 19.93
N LYS A 393 24.21 -57.66 18.90
CA LYS A 393 25.58 -57.14 18.82
C LYS A 393 25.78 -55.83 19.59
N ILE A 394 24.73 -55.02 19.72
CA ILE A 394 24.78 -53.72 20.40
C ILE A 394 24.60 -53.89 21.91
N GLU A 395 23.74 -54.81 22.35
CA GLU A 395 23.33 -55.01 23.75
C GLU A 395 24.50 -55.17 24.74
N PRO A 396 25.59 -55.91 24.42
CA PRO A 396 26.74 -56.03 25.32
C PRO A 396 27.52 -54.72 25.54
N ALA A 397 27.41 -53.77 24.59
CA ALA A 397 28.10 -52.49 24.65
C ALA A 397 27.30 -51.41 25.39
N LEU A 398 25.97 -51.53 25.49
CA LEU A 398 25.10 -50.52 26.12
C LEU A 398 25.51 -50.18 27.57
N PRO A 399 25.84 -51.14 28.46
CA PRO A 399 26.24 -50.83 29.83
C PRO A 399 27.57 -50.06 29.95
N LEU A 400 28.39 -50.07 28.89
CA LEU A 400 29.67 -49.38 28.82
C LEU A 400 29.53 -47.93 28.33
N LEU A 401 28.35 -47.55 27.84
CA LEU A 401 28.08 -46.25 27.24
C LEU A 401 27.33 -45.32 28.20
N PRO A 402 27.51 -44.00 28.08
CA PRO A 402 26.72 -43.02 28.83
C PRO A 402 25.21 -43.18 28.55
N SER A 403 24.37 -42.86 29.54
CA SER A 403 22.91 -43.01 29.45
C SER A 403 22.23 -42.17 28.36
N GLY A 404 22.93 -41.15 27.84
CA GLY A 404 22.46 -40.30 26.75
C GLY A 404 23.03 -40.66 25.38
N ASP A 405 23.75 -41.78 25.25
CA ASP A 405 24.33 -42.21 23.98
C ASP A 405 23.23 -42.64 22.97
N PRO A 406 23.28 -42.18 21.70
CA PRO A 406 22.30 -42.54 20.67
C PRO A 406 22.08 -44.04 20.47
N LEU A 407 23.08 -44.89 20.78
CA LEU A 407 22.96 -46.34 20.67
C LEU A 407 21.87 -46.92 21.59
N HIS A 408 21.57 -46.28 22.72
CA HIS A 408 20.47 -46.70 23.59
C HIS A 408 19.10 -46.52 22.89
N ALA A 409 18.92 -45.42 22.16
CA ALA A 409 17.71 -45.17 21.40
C ALA A 409 17.59 -46.13 20.20
N ILE A 410 18.69 -46.33 19.46
CA ILE A 410 18.74 -47.29 18.34
C ILE A 410 18.42 -48.71 18.82
N ALA A 411 18.96 -49.14 19.96
CA ALA A 411 18.66 -50.45 20.54
C ALA A 411 17.16 -50.59 20.89
N GLY A 412 16.57 -49.54 21.47
CA GLY A 412 15.12 -49.49 21.73
C GLY A 412 14.29 -49.61 20.45
N ASP A 413 14.65 -48.88 19.39
CA ASP A 413 13.96 -48.93 18.10
C ASP A 413 14.09 -50.33 17.43
N LEU A 414 15.28 -50.95 17.49
CA LEU A 414 15.50 -52.30 16.96
C LEU A 414 14.67 -53.35 17.71
N GLN A 415 14.52 -53.21 19.03
CA GLN A 415 13.69 -54.10 19.84
C GLN A 415 12.20 -53.99 19.49
N VAL A 416 11.74 -52.78 19.19
CA VAL A 416 10.38 -52.54 18.67
C VAL A 416 10.19 -53.20 17.30
N LEU A 417 11.17 -53.05 16.40
CA LEU A 417 11.11 -53.62 15.05
C LEU A 417 11.06 -55.15 15.04
N GLU A 418 11.71 -55.83 15.99
CA GLU A 418 11.66 -57.30 16.10
C GLU A 418 10.22 -57.83 16.18
N HIS A 419 9.33 -57.08 16.83
CA HIS A 419 7.94 -57.48 17.10
C HIS A 419 6.91 -56.68 16.29
N ALA A 420 7.35 -55.77 15.42
CA ALA A 420 6.45 -54.87 14.70
C ALA A 420 5.68 -55.61 13.58
N PRO A 421 4.41 -55.22 13.30
CA PRO A 421 3.64 -55.76 12.17
C PRO A 421 4.33 -55.53 10.81
N ASP A 422 4.08 -56.40 9.82
CA ASP A 422 4.68 -56.31 8.47
C ASP A 422 4.52 -54.93 7.84
N ALA A 423 3.35 -54.30 8.02
CA ALA A 423 3.08 -52.94 7.51
C ALA A 423 4.05 -51.89 8.09
N THR A 424 4.43 -52.02 9.36
CA THR A 424 5.37 -51.09 10.02
C THR A 424 6.80 -51.31 9.51
N ILE A 425 7.18 -52.58 9.31
CA ILE A 425 8.48 -52.95 8.72
C ILE A 425 8.61 -52.41 7.31
N HIS A 426 7.56 -52.56 6.49
CA HIS A 426 7.53 -52.01 5.13
C HIS A 426 7.66 -50.48 5.14
N ALA A 427 6.86 -49.79 5.95
CA ALA A 427 6.92 -48.34 6.07
C ALA A 427 8.29 -47.84 6.58
N MET A 428 8.94 -48.59 7.48
CA MET A 428 10.30 -48.27 7.93
C MET A 428 11.30 -48.45 6.80
N ASN A 429 11.20 -49.55 6.04
CA ASN A 429 12.12 -49.84 4.97
C ASN A 429 12.02 -48.79 3.86
N GLU A 430 10.80 -48.42 3.50
CA GLU A 430 10.52 -47.33 2.58
C GLU A 430 11.13 -46.02 3.09
N ALA A 431 10.87 -45.62 4.34
CA ALA A 431 11.44 -44.41 4.92
C ALA A 431 12.99 -44.39 4.92
N LEU A 432 13.65 -45.55 5.07
CA LEU A 432 15.11 -45.64 5.00
C LEU A 432 15.65 -45.72 3.57
N THR A 433 14.90 -46.24 2.59
CA THR A 433 15.45 -46.58 1.27
C THR A 433 14.89 -45.77 0.11
N GLU A 434 13.77 -45.06 0.28
CA GLU A 434 13.08 -44.31 -0.79
C GLU A 434 14.00 -43.34 -1.54
N PHE A 435 14.76 -42.52 -0.82
CA PHE A 435 15.62 -41.49 -1.42
C PHE A 435 17.05 -41.95 -1.72
N LEU A 436 17.48 -43.10 -1.21
CA LEU A 436 18.87 -43.57 -1.36
C LEU A 436 19.27 -43.79 -2.83
N PRO A 437 18.47 -44.46 -3.69
CA PRO A 437 18.82 -44.63 -5.09
C PRO A 437 19.02 -43.30 -5.83
N ILE A 438 18.19 -42.29 -5.53
CA ILE A 438 18.26 -40.96 -6.14
C ILE A 438 19.56 -40.27 -5.73
N GLU A 439 19.93 -40.33 -4.45
CA GLU A 439 21.18 -39.73 -3.96
C GLU A 439 22.43 -40.47 -4.46
N LEU A 440 22.39 -41.79 -4.59
CA LEU A 440 23.48 -42.55 -5.23
C LEU A 440 23.61 -42.22 -6.72
N ASP A 441 22.50 -41.97 -7.42
CA ASP A 441 22.51 -41.52 -8.81
C ASP A 441 23.07 -40.09 -8.96
N ARG A 442 22.69 -39.18 -8.05
CA ARG A 442 23.28 -37.84 -7.95
C ARG A 442 24.78 -37.89 -7.70
N LEU A 443 25.23 -38.76 -6.79
CA LEU A 443 26.65 -38.94 -6.50
C LEU A 443 27.40 -39.51 -7.72
N ARG A 444 26.86 -40.52 -8.39
CA ARG A 444 27.42 -41.07 -9.64
C ARG A 444 27.52 -39.98 -10.72
N THR A 445 26.49 -39.16 -10.87
CA THR A 445 26.47 -38.03 -11.81
C THR A 445 27.53 -36.99 -11.44
N ALA A 446 27.67 -36.64 -10.16
CA ALA A 446 28.68 -35.69 -9.68
C ALA A 446 30.12 -36.20 -9.88
N LEU A 447 30.36 -37.51 -9.70
CA LEU A 447 31.65 -38.17 -9.97
C LEU A 447 31.99 -38.23 -11.46
N GLY A 448 30.99 -38.07 -12.35
CA GLY A 448 31.16 -37.97 -13.79
C GLY A 448 31.35 -36.54 -14.32
N ALA A 449 31.74 -35.58 -13.47
CA ALA A 449 31.92 -34.19 -13.85
C ALA A 449 32.92 -34.02 -15.01
N GLN A 450 32.62 -33.07 -15.89
CA GLN A 450 33.45 -32.74 -17.06
C GLN A 450 33.89 -31.28 -17.02
N LYS A 451 34.85 -30.93 -17.86
CA LYS A 451 35.29 -29.53 -18.02
C LYS A 451 34.12 -28.70 -18.56
N ALA A 452 33.82 -27.60 -17.88
CA ALA A 452 32.77 -26.67 -18.24
C ALA A 452 33.39 -25.35 -18.71
N ASP A 453 32.93 -24.85 -19.84
CA ASP A 453 33.27 -23.53 -20.37
C ASP A 453 31.99 -22.78 -20.79
N VAL A 454 32.14 -21.54 -21.25
CA VAL A 454 30.99 -20.73 -21.70
C VAL A 454 30.27 -21.36 -22.91
N ALA A 455 30.94 -22.21 -23.68
CA ALA A 455 30.35 -22.90 -24.82
C ALA A 455 29.53 -24.13 -24.40
N SER A 456 29.91 -24.80 -23.30
CA SER A 456 29.21 -25.96 -22.75
C SER A 456 28.00 -25.59 -21.88
N LEU A 457 27.78 -24.30 -21.59
CA LEU A 457 26.62 -23.86 -20.82
C LEU A 457 25.31 -24.15 -21.57
N PRO A 458 24.23 -24.53 -20.86
CA PRO A 458 22.90 -24.70 -21.47
C PRO A 458 22.45 -23.45 -22.23
N ALA A 459 21.81 -23.65 -23.40
CA ALA A 459 21.42 -22.55 -24.28
C ALA A 459 20.50 -21.52 -23.59
N ASP A 460 19.58 -21.98 -22.74
CA ASP A 460 18.68 -21.10 -21.98
C ASP A 460 19.45 -20.23 -20.99
N LEU A 461 20.41 -20.80 -20.26
CA LEU A 461 21.26 -20.04 -19.34
C LEU A 461 22.10 -19.03 -20.12
N LYS A 462 22.72 -19.44 -21.23
CA LYS A 462 23.54 -18.54 -22.06
C LYS A 462 22.72 -17.35 -22.57
N ARG A 463 21.48 -17.56 -23.01
CA ARG A 463 20.58 -16.50 -23.48
C ARG A 463 20.23 -15.47 -22.40
N ASP A 464 20.17 -15.87 -21.14
CA ASP A 464 19.82 -14.97 -20.03
C ASP A 464 20.98 -14.04 -19.61
N TRP A 465 22.22 -14.35 -20.04
CA TRP A 465 23.45 -13.63 -19.69
C TRP A 465 24.21 -13.05 -20.89
N LEU A 466 24.01 -13.58 -22.10
CA LEU A 466 24.68 -13.16 -23.32
C LEU A 466 23.65 -12.96 -24.44
N LEU A 467 23.61 -11.76 -24.98
CA LEU A 467 22.76 -11.40 -26.11
C LEU A 467 23.35 -11.92 -27.44
N PRO A 468 22.52 -12.11 -28.48
CA PRO A 468 23.00 -12.57 -29.79
C PRO A 468 24.04 -11.65 -30.46
N ASP A 469 24.09 -10.38 -30.07
CA ASP A 469 25.04 -9.37 -30.56
C ASP A 469 26.38 -9.37 -29.81
N GLY A 470 26.54 -10.25 -28.81
CA GLY A 470 27.75 -10.39 -28.00
C GLY A 470 27.71 -9.62 -26.68
N GLN A 471 26.69 -8.78 -26.45
CA GLN A 471 26.57 -8.05 -25.20
C GLN A 471 26.37 -8.98 -24.00
N ALA A 472 27.11 -8.74 -22.92
CA ALA A 472 27.07 -9.54 -21.70
C ALA A 472 26.42 -8.78 -20.54
N ARG A 473 25.58 -9.48 -19.78
CA ARG A 473 24.90 -8.95 -18.59
C ARG A 473 25.78 -9.08 -17.34
N VAL A 474 25.82 -8.01 -16.57
CA VAL A 474 26.38 -7.95 -15.21
C VAL A 474 25.23 -7.66 -14.26
N GLN A 475 24.98 -8.58 -13.31
CA GLN A 475 23.96 -8.41 -12.29
C GLN A 475 24.62 -8.16 -10.93
N VAL A 476 24.15 -7.14 -10.22
CA VAL A 476 24.71 -6.68 -8.94
C VAL A 476 23.64 -6.81 -7.87
N LEU A 477 24.02 -7.43 -6.75
CA LEU A 477 23.12 -7.71 -5.63
C LEU A 477 23.58 -6.95 -4.37
N PRO A 478 22.67 -6.27 -3.65
CA PRO A 478 23.01 -5.50 -2.46
C PRO A 478 23.25 -6.39 -1.24
N VAL A 479 24.04 -5.87 -0.30
CA VAL A 479 24.13 -6.43 1.07
C VAL A 479 22.82 -6.28 1.84
N ALA A 480 22.59 -7.10 2.86
CA ALA A 480 21.36 -7.09 3.64
C ALA A 480 21.06 -5.70 4.27
N SER A 481 22.08 -4.98 4.74
CA SER A 481 21.93 -3.63 5.31
C SER A 481 21.56 -2.56 4.27
N ALA A 482 21.72 -2.85 2.98
CA ALA A 482 21.39 -1.95 1.89
C ALA A 482 20.00 -2.22 1.27
N ARG A 483 19.16 -3.04 1.93
CA ARG A 483 17.82 -3.38 1.45
C ARG A 483 16.72 -2.41 1.91
N ASN A 484 16.93 -1.67 2.99
CA ASN A 484 15.97 -0.65 3.42
C ASN A 484 16.03 0.59 2.51
N SER A 485 14.99 1.44 2.55
CA SER A 485 14.88 2.63 1.71
C SER A 485 16.20 3.43 1.60
N GLN A 486 16.78 3.87 2.73
CA GLN A 486 18.03 4.65 2.70
C GLN A 486 19.24 3.87 2.18
N GLY A 487 19.36 2.59 2.56
CA GLY A 487 20.43 1.70 2.13
C GLY A 487 20.37 1.44 0.63
N LEU A 488 19.17 1.27 0.08
CA LEU A 488 18.94 1.02 -1.33
C LEU A 488 19.30 2.24 -2.17
N HIS A 489 18.96 3.45 -1.71
CA HIS A 489 19.41 4.69 -2.35
C HIS A 489 20.94 4.80 -2.37
N ARG A 490 21.62 4.45 -1.27
CA ARG A 490 23.09 4.45 -1.22
C ARG A 490 23.69 3.41 -2.18
N PHE A 491 23.13 2.20 -2.21
CA PHE A 491 23.56 1.14 -3.11
C PHE A 491 23.41 1.56 -4.59
N VAL A 492 22.22 2.02 -4.98
CA VAL A 492 21.95 2.50 -6.34
C VAL A 492 22.87 3.67 -6.69
N ALA A 493 23.07 4.63 -5.78
CA ALA A 493 23.97 5.76 -6.02
C ALA A 493 25.45 5.34 -6.18
N GLN A 494 25.91 4.32 -5.45
CA GLN A 494 27.28 3.79 -5.60
C GLN A 494 27.44 3.05 -6.93
N VAL A 495 26.48 2.21 -7.30
CA VAL A 495 26.53 1.45 -8.56
C VAL A 495 26.41 2.38 -9.77
N THR A 496 25.48 3.34 -9.76
CA THR A 496 25.29 4.29 -10.88
C THR A 496 26.46 5.26 -11.08
N ARG A 497 27.23 5.57 -10.03
CA ARG A 497 28.50 6.30 -10.17
C ARG A 497 29.56 5.53 -10.97
N VAL A 498 29.56 4.21 -10.86
CA VAL A 498 30.49 3.33 -11.60
C VAL A 498 29.95 3.01 -12.99
N ALA A 499 28.64 2.81 -13.11
CA ALA A 499 27.90 2.47 -14.33
C ALA A 499 26.64 3.34 -14.47
N PRO A 500 26.72 4.51 -15.11
CA PRO A 500 25.58 5.43 -15.24
C PRO A 500 24.38 4.87 -16.00
N ASP A 501 24.61 3.85 -16.81
CA ASP A 501 23.64 3.13 -17.63
C ASP A 501 22.97 1.95 -16.89
N ALA A 502 23.22 1.81 -15.59
CA ALA A 502 22.67 0.75 -14.77
C ALA A 502 21.14 0.83 -14.67
N GLY A 503 20.47 -0.31 -14.84
CA GLY A 503 19.02 -0.49 -14.70
C GLY A 503 18.66 -1.58 -13.70
N GLY A 504 17.48 -2.17 -13.84
CA GLY A 504 16.99 -3.22 -12.95
C GLY A 504 16.06 -2.71 -11.87
N THR A 505 15.58 -3.62 -11.03
CA THR A 505 14.50 -3.38 -10.07
C THR A 505 14.89 -2.38 -8.99
N ALA A 506 16.12 -2.46 -8.46
CA ALA A 506 16.58 -1.53 -7.42
C ALA A 506 16.65 -0.08 -7.93
N VAL A 507 17.17 0.12 -9.14
CA VAL A 507 17.24 1.44 -9.79
C VAL A 507 15.83 1.95 -10.06
N ALA A 508 14.93 1.10 -10.57
CA ALA A 508 13.55 1.47 -10.85
C ALA A 508 12.80 1.91 -9.58
N VAL A 509 12.97 1.21 -8.45
CA VAL A 509 12.36 1.56 -7.16
C VAL A 509 12.86 2.92 -6.68
N VAL A 510 14.17 3.14 -6.65
CA VAL A 510 14.78 4.41 -6.20
C VAL A 510 14.37 5.58 -7.10
N ALA A 511 14.49 5.42 -8.43
CA ALA A 511 14.12 6.48 -9.38
C ALA A 511 12.62 6.80 -9.34
N SER A 512 11.77 5.79 -9.12
CA SER A 512 10.32 6.00 -8.96
C SER A 512 10.02 6.76 -7.68
N SER A 513 10.69 6.43 -6.56
CA SER A 513 10.59 7.17 -5.30
C SER A 513 10.92 8.65 -5.48
N ASP A 514 12.07 8.97 -6.06
CA ASP A 514 12.52 10.34 -6.27
C ASP A 514 11.55 11.13 -7.16
N THR A 515 11.07 10.49 -8.24
CA THR A 515 10.08 11.07 -9.16
C THR A 515 8.77 11.37 -8.43
N ILE A 516 8.33 10.45 -7.57
CA ILE A 516 7.08 10.57 -6.80
C ILE A 516 7.20 11.68 -5.77
N ILE A 517 8.27 11.74 -4.98
CA ILE A 517 8.51 12.82 -4.00
C ILE A 517 8.52 14.19 -4.70
N ALA A 518 9.20 14.30 -5.85
CA ALA A 518 9.25 15.54 -6.63
C ALA A 518 7.85 15.93 -7.15
N ALA A 519 7.08 14.97 -7.68
CA ALA A 519 5.71 15.17 -8.14
C ALA A 519 4.82 15.71 -7.01
N PHE A 520 4.82 15.08 -5.82
CA PHE A 520 4.00 15.54 -4.69
C PHE A 520 4.41 16.91 -4.17
N ARG A 521 5.72 17.21 -4.13
CA ARG A 521 6.20 18.55 -3.78
C ARG A 521 5.67 19.60 -4.75
N SER A 522 5.72 19.33 -6.05
CA SER A 522 5.20 20.25 -7.07
C SER A 522 3.67 20.41 -7.00
N ALA A 523 2.93 19.32 -6.79
CA ALA A 523 1.48 19.34 -6.60
C ALA A 523 1.08 20.14 -5.34
N ALA A 524 1.74 19.90 -4.20
CA ALA A 524 1.46 20.63 -2.97
C ALA A 524 1.68 22.14 -3.12
N ILE A 525 2.82 22.54 -3.71
CA ILE A 525 3.13 23.97 -3.91
C ILE A 525 2.13 24.61 -4.89
N SER A 526 1.86 23.96 -6.02
CA SER A 526 0.91 24.47 -7.01
C SER A 526 -0.52 24.54 -6.46
N ALA A 527 -0.96 23.56 -5.65
CA ALA A 527 -2.24 23.59 -4.95
C ALA A 527 -2.36 24.81 -4.02
N VAL A 528 -1.37 25.05 -3.15
CA VAL A 528 -1.39 26.22 -2.24
C VAL A 528 -1.48 27.53 -3.03
N VAL A 529 -0.65 27.68 -4.06
CA VAL A 529 -0.62 28.89 -4.89
C VAL A 529 -1.96 29.10 -5.60
N ALA A 530 -2.50 28.05 -6.22
CA ALA A 530 -3.72 28.16 -7.01
C ALA A 530 -4.98 28.34 -6.12
N ILE A 531 -5.03 27.69 -4.95
CA ILE A 531 -6.03 27.96 -3.91
C ILE A 531 -5.94 29.43 -3.48
N ALA A 532 -4.75 29.96 -3.17
CA ALA A 532 -4.59 31.35 -2.77
C ALA A 532 -5.08 32.33 -3.85
N VAL A 533 -4.79 32.06 -5.13
CA VAL A 533 -5.30 32.86 -6.26
C VAL A 533 -6.82 32.82 -6.34
N ILE A 534 -7.45 31.65 -6.23
CA ILE A 534 -8.91 31.51 -6.23
C ILE A 534 -9.53 32.27 -5.05
N LEU A 535 -8.97 32.13 -3.85
CA LEU A 535 -9.47 32.83 -2.66
C LEU A 535 -9.37 34.34 -2.81
N LEU A 536 -8.26 34.85 -3.36
CA LEU A 536 -8.10 36.28 -3.64
C LEU A 536 -9.12 36.77 -4.67
N ALA A 537 -9.33 36.03 -5.76
CA ALA A 537 -10.29 36.37 -6.79
C ALA A 537 -11.75 36.34 -6.27
N ALA A 538 -12.10 35.34 -5.46
CA ALA A 538 -13.46 35.15 -4.95
C ALA A 538 -13.81 36.07 -3.78
N LEU A 539 -12.88 36.29 -2.85
CA LEU A 539 -13.13 37.10 -1.64
C LEU A 539 -12.80 38.58 -1.86
N GLY A 540 -11.96 38.91 -2.84
CA GLY A 540 -11.62 40.28 -3.24
C GLY A 540 -10.72 41.04 -2.28
N HIS A 541 -10.29 40.44 -1.16
CA HIS A 541 -9.42 41.07 -0.17
C HIS A 541 -8.35 40.08 0.33
N LEU A 542 -7.10 40.55 0.40
CA LEU A 542 -5.97 39.75 0.89
C LEU A 542 -6.17 39.27 2.35
N ARG A 543 -6.84 40.08 3.17
CA ARG A 543 -7.13 39.73 4.57
C ARG A 543 -8.06 38.53 4.66
N ASP A 544 -9.13 38.51 3.89
CA ASP A 544 -10.11 37.42 3.90
C ASP A 544 -9.50 36.12 3.36
N ALA A 545 -8.69 36.23 2.30
CA ALA A 545 -7.93 35.09 1.78
C ALA A 545 -6.92 34.55 2.81
N ALA A 546 -6.23 35.43 3.54
CA ALA A 546 -5.32 35.02 4.61
C ALA A 546 -6.02 34.36 5.79
N LEU A 547 -7.25 34.81 6.14
CA LEU A 547 -8.08 34.19 7.17
C LEU A 547 -8.47 32.75 6.82
N VAL A 548 -8.69 32.45 5.54
CA VAL A 548 -8.98 31.09 5.07
C VAL A 548 -7.70 30.24 4.98
N LEU A 549 -6.59 30.83 4.50
CA LEU A 549 -5.34 30.11 4.23
C LEU A 549 -4.55 29.79 5.51
N ALA A 550 -4.58 30.65 6.52
CA ALA A 550 -3.79 30.44 7.75
C ALA A 550 -4.19 29.18 8.55
N PRO A 551 -5.49 28.91 8.82
CA PRO A 551 -5.88 27.66 9.48
C PRO A 551 -5.58 26.42 8.63
N LEU A 552 -5.61 26.53 7.29
CA LEU A 552 -5.26 25.44 6.39
C LEU A 552 -3.77 25.07 6.48
N LEU A 553 -2.88 26.07 6.41
CA LEU A 553 -1.44 25.83 6.54
C LEU A 553 -1.09 25.31 7.93
N LEU A 554 -1.80 25.79 8.96
CA LEU A 554 -1.68 25.28 10.32
C LEU A 554 -2.12 23.81 10.41
N SER A 555 -3.25 23.43 9.81
CA SER A 555 -3.71 22.03 9.87
C SER A 555 -2.76 21.08 9.15
N ALA A 556 -2.17 21.50 8.02
CA ALA A 556 -1.12 20.75 7.34
C ALA A 556 0.11 20.59 8.23
N ALA A 557 0.58 21.66 8.89
CA ALA A 557 1.71 21.60 9.81
C ALA A 557 1.43 20.70 11.02
N LEU A 558 0.24 20.78 11.63
CA LEU A 558 -0.17 19.91 12.72
C LEU A 558 -0.23 18.44 12.30
N THR A 559 -0.71 18.17 11.07
CA THR A 559 -0.71 16.81 10.52
C THR A 559 0.71 16.26 10.46
N LEU A 560 1.66 17.03 9.90
CA LEU A 560 3.07 16.63 9.84
C LEU A 560 3.68 16.45 11.23
N LEU A 561 3.35 17.32 12.19
CA LEU A 561 3.81 17.19 13.57
C LEU A 561 3.34 15.88 14.20
N VAL A 562 2.06 15.53 14.05
CA VAL A 562 1.52 14.27 14.58
C VAL A 562 2.14 13.06 13.90
N MET A 563 2.42 13.13 12.59
CA MET A 563 3.13 12.05 11.89
C MET A 563 4.52 11.80 12.47
N VAL A 564 5.27 12.85 12.82
CA VAL A 564 6.58 12.73 13.45
C VAL A 564 6.48 12.20 14.88
N LEU A 565 5.44 12.57 15.63
CA LEU A 565 5.23 12.11 17.01
C LEU A 565 4.70 10.68 17.12
N LEU A 566 3.91 10.21 16.14
CA LEU A 566 3.34 8.85 16.08
C LEU A 566 4.13 7.92 15.13
N PRO A 567 5.44 8.13 14.99
CA PRO A 567 6.29 7.72 13.86
C PRO A 567 5.58 7.04 12.67
N MET A 568 4.73 7.79 11.96
CA MET A 568 4.02 7.31 10.77
C MET A 568 4.80 7.70 9.52
N PRO A 569 5.44 6.76 8.80
CA PRO A 569 6.18 7.09 7.60
C PRO A 569 5.24 7.53 6.47
N LEU A 570 5.69 8.48 5.67
CA LEU A 570 5.08 8.73 4.36
C LEU A 570 5.46 7.60 3.41
N ASN A 571 4.55 7.17 2.55
CA ASN A 571 4.78 6.17 1.52
C ASN A 571 4.03 6.53 0.24
N TYR A 572 4.18 5.71 -0.80
CA TYR A 572 3.58 5.92 -2.11
C TYR A 572 2.07 6.16 -2.09
N ALA A 573 1.35 5.51 -1.17
CA ALA A 573 -0.10 5.60 -1.11
C ALA A 573 -0.56 6.80 -0.26
N ASN A 574 0.00 6.96 0.94
CA ASN A 574 -0.49 7.97 1.87
C ASN A 574 -0.02 9.39 1.54
N ILE A 575 1.07 9.57 0.80
CA ILE A 575 1.57 10.91 0.43
C ILE A 575 0.54 11.70 -0.39
N ILE A 576 -0.40 11.01 -1.06
CA ILE A 576 -1.55 11.59 -1.78
C ILE A 576 -2.45 12.41 -0.86
N ALA A 577 -2.52 12.05 0.42
CA ALA A 577 -3.30 12.78 1.38
C ALA A 577 -2.83 14.24 1.47
N LEU A 578 -1.53 14.55 1.44
CA LEU A 578 -1.03 15.89 1.76
C LEU A 578 -1.63 17.00 0.87
N PRO A 579 -1.61 16.92 -0.47
CA PRO A 579 -2.26 17.95 -1.29
C PRO A 579 -3.79 17.86 -1.26
N LEU A 580 -4.35 16.66 -1.10
CA LEU A 580 -5.79 16.45 -0.99
C LEU A 580 -6.38 17.18 0.23
N LEU A 581 -5.65 17.19 1.33
CA LEU A 581 -6.02 17.88 2.56
C LEU A 581 -6.12 19.40 2.38
N LEU A 582 -5.28 19.98 1.51
CA LEU A 582 -5.35 21.38 1.18
C LEU A 582 -6.66 21.72 0.46
N GLY A 583 -7.14 20.86 -0.43
CA GLY A 583 -8.42 21.05 -1.11
C GLY A 583 -9.61 20.95 -0.15
N VAL A 584 -9.69 19.86 0.62
CA VAL A 584 -10.83 19.58 1.51
C VAL A 584 -10.89 20.56 2.69
N GLY A 585 -9.76 20.90 3.30
CA GLY A 585 -9.75 21.75 4.49
C GLY A 585 -10.12 23.21 4.23
N VAL A 586 -9.99 23.68 2.98
CA VAL A 586 -10.31 25.06 2.60
C VAL A 586 -11.81 25.34 2.65
N SER A 587 -12.65 24.36 2.30
CA SER A 587 -14.10 24.59 2.21
C SER A 587 -14.69 25.03 3.55
N PHE A 588 -14.30 24.38 4.65
CA PHE A 588 -14.79 24.70 5.98
C PHE A 588 -14.45 26.13 6.40
N ASN A 589 -13.20 26.55 6.15
CA ASN A 589 -12.74 27.91 6.46
C ASN A 589 -13.46 28.97 5.61
N ILE A 590 -13.72 28.69 4.32
CA ILE A 590 -14.50 29.59 3.45
C ILE A 590 -15.87 29.87 4.05
N TYR A 591 -16.59 28.85 4.53
CA TYR A 591 -17.93 29.03 5.09
C TYR A 591 -17.94 29.91 6.33
N PHE A 592 -16.94 29.79 7.20
CA PHE A 592 -16.81 30.63 8.38
C PHE A 592 -16.45 32.07 8.05
N VAL A 593 -15.47 32.30 7.19
CA VAL A 593 -15.08 33.66 6.76
C VAL A 593 -16.24 34.37 6.04
N VAL A 594 -16.95 33.70 5.13
CA VAL A 594 -18.10 34.30 4.43
C VAL A 594 -19.23 34.65 5.40
N ASN A 595 -19.50 33.83 6.40
CA ASN A 595 -20.50 34.15 7.43
C ASN A 595 -20.11 35.32 8.30
N TRP A 596 -18.85 35.37 8.73
CA TRP A 596 -18.34 36.47 9.50
C TRP A 596 -18.44 37.79 8.70
N ARG A 597 -18.17 37.76 7.39
CA ARG A 597 -18.41 38.91 6.49
C ARG A 597 -19.87 39.34 6.43
N ASN A 598 -20.79 38.39 6.55
CA ASN A 598 -22.23 38.64 6.59
C ASN A 598 -22.75 39.06 7.99
N GLY A 599 -21.86 39.27 8.96
CA GLY A 599 -22.20 39.78 10.29
C GLY A 599 -22.56 38.72 11.33
N VAL A 600 -22.24 37.44 11.07
CA VAL A 600 -22.45 36.37 12.07
C VAL A 600 -21.36 36.46 13.14
N GLU A 601 -21.74 36.88 14.34
CA GLU A 601 -20.81 37.04 15.46
C GLU A 601 -20.53 35.72 16.22
N ALA A 602 -21.55 34.90 16.45
CA ALA A 602 -21.40 33.60 17.12
C ALA A 602 -21.06 32.50 16.11
N VAL A 603 -19.76 32.35 15.82
CA VAL A 603 -19.25 31.47 14.77
C VAL A 603 -19.52 30.00 15.13
N LEU A 604 -19.18 29.56 16.35
CA LEU A 604 -19.36 28.18 16.81
C LEU A 604 -20.80 27.85 17.21
N GLY A 605 -21.58 28.85 17.65
CA GLY A 605 -23.01 28.68 17.89
C GLY A 605 -23.85 28.55 16.61
N SER A 606 -23.30 28.96 15.45
CA SER A 606 -24.06 29.07 14.21
C SER A 606 -24.51 27.72 13.62
N ALA A 607 -25.56 27.76 12.80
CA ALA A 607 -25.97 26.61 11.98
C ALA A 607 -24.89 26.15 11.00
N THR A 608 -23.94 27.02 10.65
CA THR A 608 -22.80 26.66 9.80
C THR A 608 -21.78 25.82 10.54
N ALA A 609 -21.48 26.11 11.81
CA ALA A 609 -20.64 25.23 12.61
C ALA A 609 -21.24 23.82 12.73
N ARG A 610 -22.57 23.74 12.83
CA ARG A 610 -23.28 22.46 12.78
C ARG A 610 -23.15 21.76 11.43
N ALA A 611 -23.36 22.48 10.33
CA ALA A 611 -23.21 21.94 8.98
C ALA A 611 -21.78 21.43 8.73
N VAL A 612 -20.77 22.22 9.12
CA VAL A 612 -19.34 21.86 9.02
C VAL A 612 -19.03 20.61 9.82
N LEU A 613 -19.52 20.49 11.06
CA LEU A 613 -19.28 19.30 11.87
C LEU A 613 -19.86 18.03 11.24
N PHE A 614 -21.13 18.08 10.79
CA PHE A 614 -21.75 16.91 10.15
C PHE A 614 -21.15 16.58 8.78
N SER A 615 -20.76 17.60 8.02
CA SER A 615 -20.01 17.43 6.79
C SER A 615 -18.69 16.73 7.05
N ALA A 616 -17.90 17.21 8.03
CA ALA A 616 -16.66 16.57 8.42
C ALA A 616 -16.84 15.17 9.00
N LEU A 617 -17.92 14.88 9.74
CA LEU A 617 -18.22 13.51 10.17
C LEU A 617 -18.51 12.59 8.98
N THR A 618 -19.17 13.11 7.94
CA THR A 618 -19.49 12.36 6.72
C THR A 618 -18.22 12.11 5.89
N THR A 619 -17.37 13.12 5.73
CA THR A 619 -16.03 12.98 5.12
C THR A 619 -15.15 12.02 5.94
N GLY A 620 -15.21 12.12 7.27
CA GLY A 620 -14.49 11.25 8.21
C GLY A 620 -14.93 9.80 8.12
N THR A 621 -16.22 9.53 7.91
CA THR A 621 -16.73 8.18 7.60
C THR A 621 -16.13 7.64 6.31
N ALA A 622 -16.05 8.45 5.25
CA ALA A 622 -15.46 8.02 3.98
C ALA A 622 -13.95 7.70 4.13
N PHE A 623 -13.20 8.56 4.82
CA PHE A 623 -11.79 8.32 5.12
C PHE A 623 -11.57 7.14 6.08
N GLY A 624 -12.46 6.96 7.07
CA GLY A 624 -12.46 5.84 7.99
C GLY A 624 -12.73 4.51 7.28
N SER A 625 -13.63 4.49 6.29
CA SER A 625 -13.86 3.30 5.45
C SER A 625 -12.62 2.92 4.65
N LEU A 626 -11.87 3.90 4.13
CA LEU A 626 -10.55 3.66 3.51
C LEU A 626 -9.54 3.14 4.55
N ALA A 627 -9.52 3.71 5.75
CA ALA A 627 -8.60 3.34 6.84
C ALA A 627 -8.78 1.90 7.33
N LEU A 628 -9.98 1.34 7.15
CA LEU A 628 -10.34 -0.05 7.49
C LEU A 628 -10.18 -1.03 6.32
N SER A 629 -9.68 -0.58 5.17
CA SER A 629 -9.41 -1.46 4.02
C SER A 629 -8.37 -2.52 4.37
N GLN A 630 -8.51 -3.72 3.80
CA GLN A 630 -7.55 -4.80 3.98
C GLN A 630 -6.21 -4.55 3.25
N HIS A 631 -6.23 -3.71 2.20
CA HIS A 631 -5.03 -3.33 1.48
C HIS A 631 -4.23 -2.26 2.28
N PRO A 632 -2.98 -2.51 2.71
CA PRO A 632 -2.24 -1.60 3.57
C PRO A 632 -2.00 -0.20 2.98
N GLY A 633 -1.78 -0.10 1.68
CA GLY A 633 -1.68 1.19 0.98
C GLY A 633 -2.91 2.09 1.13
N THR A 634 -4.10 1.60 0.82
CA THR A 634 -5.37 2.35 0.96
C THR A 634 -5.72 2.60 2.43
N ALA A 635 -5.43 1.64 3.32
CA ALA A 635 -5.58 1.79 4.77
C ALA A 635 -4.68 2.91 5.33
N SER A 636 -3.41 2.93 4.93
CA SER A 636 -2.45 3.98 5.32
C SER A 636 -2.90 5.36 4.84
N MET A 637 -3.38 5.45 3.58
CA MET A 637 -3.95 6.68 3.04
C MET A 637 -5.17 7.15 3.83
N GLY A 638 -6.12 6.25 4.13
CA GLY A 638 -7.31 6.56 4.92
C GLY A 638 -6.99 7.03 6.35
N LYS A 639 -6.03 6.39 7.03
CA LYS A 639 -5.55 6.79 8.36
C LYS A 639 -4.99 8.21 8.36
N LEU A 640 -4.16 8.54 7.37
CA LEU A 640 -3.58 9.89 7.26
C LEU A 640 -4.64 10.95 6.92
N LEU A 641 -5.58 10.63 6.03
CA LEU A 641 -6.71 11.51 5.72
C LEU A 641 -7.59 11.76 6.94
N MET A 642 -7.88 10.74 7.74
CA MET A 642 -8.67 10.86 8.97
C MET A 642 -7.93 11.69 10.03
N LEU A 643 -6.64 11.43 10.25
CA LEU A 643 -5.80 12.24 11.15
C LEU A 643 -5.83 13.72 10.76
N SER A 644 -5.63 13.99 9.48
CA SER A 644 -5.54 15.37 9.02
C SER A 644 -6.89 16.07 8.96
N LEU A 645 -7.98 15.35 8.72
CA LEU A 645 -9.33 15.90 8.91
C LEU A 645 -9.54 16.30 10.38
N GLY A 646 -9.06 15.51 11.34
CA GLY A 646 -9.05 15.87 12.76
C GLY A 646 -8.24 17.15 13.03
N CYS A 647 -7.03 17.25 12.48
CA CYS A 647 -6.19 18.45 12.59
C CYS A 647 -6.85 19.69 11.95
N THR A 648 -7.53 19.49 10.82
CA THR A 648 -8.30 20.53 10.11
C THR A 648 -9.47 20.99 10.96
N LEU A 649 -10.27 20.08 11.52
CA LEU A 649 -11.36 20.44 12.42
C LEU A 649 -10.88 21.22 13.64
N VAL A 650 -9.75 20.85 14.23
CA VAL A 650 -9.15 21.62 15.35
C VAL A 650 -8.74 23.02 14.89
N ALA A 651 -8.10 23.15 13.73
CA ALA A 651 -7.72 24.45 13.19
C ALA A 651 -8.96 25.31 12.85
N THR A 652 -9.97 24.75 12.20
CA THR A 652 -11.19 25.45 11.79
C THR A 652 -12.11 25.78 12.97
N LEU A 653 -12.26 24.90 13.98
CA LEU A 653 -13.20 25.13 15.10
C LEU A 653 -12.57 25.84 16.30
N VAL A 654 -11.24 25.92 16.38
CA VAL A 654 -10.55 26.55 17.53
C VAL A 654 -9.69 27.73 17.08
N PHE A 655 -8.79 27.52 16.12
CA PHE A 655 -7.84 28.54 15.69
C PHE A 655 -8.51 29.62 14.84
N GLU A 656 -9.35 29.26 13.88
CA GLU A 656 -10.02 30.22 12.98
C GLU A 656 -10.95 31.20 13.73
N PRO A 657 -11.82 30.79 14.67
CA PRO A 657 -12.63 31.74 15.43
C PRO A 657 -11.78 32.66 16.32
N ALA A 658 -10.66 32.16 16.87
CA ALA A 658 -9.71 32.98 17.61
C ALA A 658 -9.01 34.02 16.71
N LEU A 659 -8.68 33.62 15.48
CA LEU A 659 -8.08 34.49 14.46
C LEU A 659 -9.08 35.59 14.02
N ILE A 660 -10.33 35.20 13.74
CA ILE A 660 -11.43 36.14 13.44
C ILE A 660 -11.66 37.11 14.61
N ALA A 661 -11.67 36.62 15.85
CA ALA A 661 -11.82 37.45 17.04
C ALA A 661 -10.68 38.47 17.19
N ALA A 662 -9.45 38.11 16.82
CA ALA A 662 -8.29 39.00 16.88
C ALA A 662 -8.34 40.11 15.82
N VAL A 663 -8.90 39.83 14.63
CA VAL A 663 -9.09 40.85 13.56
C VAL A 663 -10.19 41.85 13.92
N GLY A 664 -11.18 41.43 14.72
CA GLY A 664 -12.30 42.27 15.16
C GLY A 664 -13.36 42.47 14.07
N PRO A 665 -14.57 42.95 14.40
CA PRO A 665 -15.67 43.06 13.44
C PRO A 665 -15.33 44.01 12.27
N ILE A 666 -15.81 43.67 11.07
CA ILE A 666 -15.60 44.48 9.86
C ILE A 666 -16.21 45.87 10.08
N ARG A 667 -15.37 46.90 10.19
CA ARG A 667 -15.79 48.31 10.20
C ARG A 667 -16.13 48.73 8.77
N GLY A 668 -17.36 48.46 8.32
CA GLY A 668 -17.97 48.97 7.08
C GLY A 668 -19.37 49.53 7.36
N PRO A 669 -19.92 50.43 6.51
CA PRO A 669 -21.09 51.24 6.85
C PRO A 669 -22.27 50.35 7.21
N ARG A 670 -22.93 50.63 8.34
CA ARG A 670 -24.17 49.99 8.77
C ARG A 670 -25.11 49.85 7.58
N ARG A 671 -25.18 48.66 6.95
CA ARG A 671 -26.28 48.35 6.05
C ARG A 671 -27.54 48.38 6.91
N ARG A 672 -28.51 49.19 6.48
CA ARG A 672 -29.78 49.42 7.17
C ARG A 672 -30.37 48.09 7.67
N PRO A 673 -30.94 48.04 8.88
CA PRO A 673 -31.69 46.86 9.32
C PRO A 673 -32.74 46.55 8.24
N LEU A 674 -32.84 45.27 7.88
CA LEU A 674 -33.74 44.75 6.85
C LEU A 674 -35.14 45.36 7.02
N GLY A 675 -35.48 46.31 6.14
CA GLY A 675 -36.85 46.75 5.98
C GLY A 675 -37.66 45.59 5.45
N LYS A 676 -38.85 45.38 6.02
CA LYS A 676 -39.87 44.45 5.53
C LYS A 676 -39.95 44.50 3.99
N PRO A 677 -40.06 43.36 3.28
CA PRO A 677 -40.26 43.39 1.84
C PRO A 677 -41.54 44.17 1.53
N ARG A 678 -41.44 45.15 0.62
CA ARG A 678 -42.61 45.81 0.06
C ARG A 678 -43.34 44.80 -0.84
N PRO A 679 -44.68 44.69 -0.74
CA PRO A 679 -45.45 43.87 -1.66
C PRO A 679 -45.38 44.50 -3.06
N TYR A 680 -45.01 43.69 -4.05
CA TYR A 680 -45.34 43.92 -5.44
C TYR A 680 -46.16 42.74 -5.92
#